data_AF-A0A372NGT6-F1
#
_entry.id   AF-A0A372NGT6-F1
#
_cell.length_a   1.000
_cell.length_b   1.000
_cell.length_c   1.000
_cell.angle_alpha   90.00
_cell.angle_beta   90.00
_cell.angle_gamma   90.00
#
_symmetry.space_group_name_H-M   'P 1'
#
loop_
_entity.id
_entity.type
_entity.pdbx_description
1 polymer ?
#
loop_
_entity_poly.entity_id
_entity_poly.type
_entity_poly.pdbx_seq_one_letter_code
_entity_poly.pdbx_strand_id
1 'polypeptide(L)'
;MLSTYTSYNLIANDMLKSLNRTATETVNARDAEYYKENIGKVTSVDEFLGDYRLYSYAVKAFGLEEMTYAKAFMKKVLDSDLTDSASFANSLTDERYRNFAAAFSFADSTASAQTEVQLDETIGLYTATANNAGDVIKEETRYYNIVIDSTTNVDQFLNNDRLRNYMFTSYGIDPDTYSRATVRGVLTSDLNDPASYFNTQFEPKKTAAVAAIQAASDELSTLANNATNAARIAQLKAEITKQNAVITGVEKYRTLAEAYNFNPDGTATAGSVQDASQKAATNELYTLSNPRVTSAAALLNRAYFEEKIGSVTSVSELVSDSRMLSYVKTAFGLDKLSVVSSTISNILTSSADPSDTSSYINLFGGEDKAAYFALRNAFNFQEDGTLAAGDAAQTAAQTATVGNAYMNTYNDKDDEADATAVKRFKSQISAVKTVADFVGESSVYDFALKAFGLDPKKVSALTIKNVLKSDLNDPKSYVYQLKDERYVELAKAFNFDAKGTITAPKLAQSEAEIIVTSRAYVVEKSRFGTEDDKTKAQDEAKYYSVQMQKIESVDELLADKRLVNFVLEANDIDPKSVDTTFLKKIFASDLDDPKSFVNQQADRAYRKIVASFNFNAEGKVQQPDDAQIQSRRGIYETIDNYVRQQLEEEAGNDNAGVRLALYFERKAGTISSAYDVLADDALFEVFKTLFQLPDEVGSADIDAQADMVKRYLKLEDLQDPEKVSKMIVKFSVLYDLDNQATDNPALSVLTSSGSAGISADTMMSLAQLRTGG
;
A
#
# COMPACT_ATOMS: atom_id res chain seq x y z
N MET A 1 -45.94 15.72 40.24
CA MET A 1 -44.82 15.37 39.34
C MET A 1 -45.09 13.98 38.78
N LEU A 2 -44.75 13.71 37.52
CA LEU A 2 -44.77 12.34 36.99
C LEU A 2 -43.72 11.51 37.74
N SER A 3 -43.94 10.20 37.87
CA SER A 3 -42.94 9.29 38.43
C SER A 3 -41.66 9.32 37.58
N THR A 4 -40.52 8.96 38.20
CA THR A 4 -39.23 8.83 37.50
C THR A 4 -39.37 7.86 36.34
N TYR A 5 -40.02 6.71 36.56
CA TYR A 5 -40.21 5.70 35.51
C TYR A 5 -41.03 6.22 34.34
N THR A 6 -42.17 6.87 34.59
CA THR A 6 -43.03 7.38 33.50
C THR A 6 -42.31 8.47 32.71
N SER A 7 -41.57 9.35 33.38
CA SER A 7 -40.83 10.44 32.73
C SER A 7 -39.67 9.92 31.89
N TYR A 8 -38.86 8.99 32.43
CA TYR A 8 -37.81 8.29 31.69
C TYR A 8 -38.39 7.57 30.46
N ASN A 9 -39.48 6.82 30.62
CA ASN A 9 -40.04 6.00 29.55
C ASN A 9 -40.64 6.86 28.41
N LEU A 10 -41.13 8.07 28.71
CA LEU A 10 -41.56 9.02 27.68
C LEU A 10 -40.39 9.50 26.81
N ILE A 11 -39.21 9.66 27.40
CA ILE A 11 -37.99 10.07 26.69
C ILE A 11 -37.39 8.88 25.95
N ALA A 12 -37.18 7.75 26.63
CA ALA A 12 -36.52 6.56 26.10
C ALA A 12 -37.26 5.94 24.89
N ASN A 13 -38.60 5.86 24.93
CA ASN A 13 -39.37 5.31 23.81
C ASN A 13 -39.31 6.15 22.53
N ASP A 14 -39.01 7.45 22.65
CA ASP A 14 -38.91 8.36 21.50
C ASP A 14 -37.66 9.24 21.66
N MET A 15 -36.52 8.58 21.90
CA MET A 15 -35.23 9.22 22.15
C MET A 15 -34.83 10.15 21.01
N LEU A 16 -35.04 9.71 19.76
CA LEU A 16 -34.74 10.51 18.58
C LEU A 16 -35.50 11.84 18.58
N LYS A 17 -36.81 11.82 18.84
CA LYS A 17 -37.62 13.03 18.89
C LYS A 17 -37.23 13.92 20.06
N SER A 18 -36.91 13.33 21.21
CA SER A 18 -36.43 14.06 22.39
C SER A 18 -35.13 14.79 22.09
N LEU A 19 -34.14 14.09 21.53
CA LEU A 19 -32.86 14.68 21.10
C LEU A 19 -33.06 15.76 20.03
N ASN A 20 -33.91 15.50 19.02
CA ASN A 20 -34.18 16.49 17.96
C ASN A 20 -34.83 17.74 18.54
N ARG A 21 -35.77 17.61 19.47
CA ARG A 21 -36.38 18.75 20.16
C ARG A 21 -35.32 19.57 20.90
N THR A 22 -34.53 18.92 21.76
CA THR A 22 -33.44 19.57 22.52
C THR A 22 -32.42 20.24 21.58
N ALA A 23 -32.05 19.59 20.47
CA ALA A 23 -31.14 20.18 19.48
C ALA A 23 -31.71 21.43 18.79
N THR A 24 -33.03 21.48 18.56
CA THR A 24 -33.70 22.62 17.91
C THR A 24 -34.02 23.79 18.86
N GLU A 25 -33.78 23.62 20.16
CA GLU A 25 -33.91 24.73 21.10
C GLU A 25 -32.94 25.85 20.76
N THR A 26 -33.39 27.10 20.87
CA THR A 26 -32.68 28.25 20.31
C THR A 26 -31.24 28.39 20.81
N VAL A 27 -30.96 28.05 22.07
CA VAL A 27 -29.61 28.13 22.63
C VAL A 27 -28.73 27.00 22.08
N ASN A 28 -29.20 25.75 22.19
CA ASN A 28 -28.49 24.56 21.73
C ASN A 28 -28.18 24.62 20.23
N ALA A 29 -29.15 25.04 19.41
CA ALA A 29 -28.96 25.22 17.97
C ALA A 29 -27.88 26.27 17.65
N ARG A 30 -27.88 27.41 18.37
CA ARG A 30 -26.88 28.48 18.17
C ARG A 30 -25.48 28.08 18.63
N ASP A 31 -25.37 27.25 19.65
CA ASP A 31 -24.08 26.76 20.13
C ASP A 31 -23.52 25.70 19.19
N ALA A 32 -24.35 24.77 18.71
CA ALA A 32 -23.97 23.81 17.68
C ALA A 32 -23.58 24.49 16.35
N GLU A 33 -24.32 25.52 15.93
CA GLU A 33 -24.01 26.31 14.74
C GLU A 33 -22.68 27.07 14.91
N TYR A 34 -22.48 27.75 16.04
CA TYR A 34 -21.20 28.42 16.34
C TYR A 34 -20.04 27.42 16.35
N TYR A 35 -20.23 26.24 16.94
CA TYR A 35 -19.21 25.21 16.96
C TYR A 35 -18.83 24.76 15.54
N LYS A 36 -19.82 24.38 14.72
CA LYS A 36 -19.61 23.95 13.32
C LYS A 36 -18.92 25.03 12.47
N GLU A 37 -19.33 26.29 12.61
CA GLU A 37 -18.79 27.40 11.80
C GLU A 37 -17.38 27.83 12.17
N ASN A 38 -16.91 27.54 13.39
CA ASN A 38 -15.66 28.09 13.91
C ASN A 38 -14.61 27.04 14.23
N ILE A 39 -14.98 25.80 14.56
CA ILE A 39 -13.99 24.77 14.93
C ILE A 39 -13.01 24.47 13.79
N GLY A 40 -13.48 24.49 12.53
CA GLY A 40 -12.63 24.29 11.35
C GLY A 40 -11.70 25.46 11.02
N LYS A 41 -11.81 26.61 11.71
CA LYS A 41 -10.90 27.75 11.55
C LYS A 41 -9.70 27.66 12.49
N VAL A 42 -9.81 26.82 13.53
CA VAL A 42 -8.78 26.66 14.55
C VAL A 42 -7.68 25.76 13.99
N THR A 43 -6.42 26.14 14.23
CA THR A 43 -5.24 25.48 13.65
C THR A 43 -4.27 24.90 14.68
N SER A 44 -4.52 25.13 15.98
CA SER A 44 -3.63 24.62 17.04
C SER A 44 -4.38 24.38 18.34
N VAL A 45 -3.79 23.56 19.22
CA VAL A 45 -4.30 23.34 20.59
C VAL A 45 -4.40 24.66 21.36
N ASP A 46 -3.43 25.56 21.18
CA ASP A 46 -3.43 26.85 21.88
C ASP A 46 -4.58 27.77 21.42
N GLU A 47 -4.89 27.78 20.13
CA GLU A 47 -6.02 28.53 19.59
C GLU A 47 -7.36 27.93 20.06
N PHE A 48 -7.47 26.59 20.08
CA PHE A 48 -8.66 25.89 20.60
C PHE A 48 -8.91 26.20 22.08
N LEU A 49 -7.88 26.11 22.92
CA LEU A 49 -7.97 26.43 24.35
C LEU A 49 -8.15 27.94 24.60
N GLY A 50 -7.81 28.77 23.62
CA GLY A 50 -7.98 30.23 23.61
C GLY A 50 -9.42 30.68 23.40
N ASP A 51 -10.18 30.00 22.52
CA ASP A 51 -11.61 30.25 22.34
C ASP A 51 -12.41 29.53 23.45
N TYR A 52 -12.79 30.29 24.48
CA TYR A 52 -13.55 29.76 25.61
C TYR A 52 -14.87 29.11 25.19
N ARG A 53 -15.56 29.64 24.17
CA ARG A 53 -16.88 29.13 23.75
C ARG A 53 -16.75 27.79 23.04
N LEU A 54 -15.76 27.63 22.15
CA LEU A 54 -15.47 26.34 21.51
C LEU A 54 -15.00 25.31 22.53
N TYR A 55 -14.06 25.68 23.38
CA TYR A 55 -13.50 24.79 24.37
C TYR A 55 -14.54 24.35 25.42
N SER A 56 -15.33 25.27 25.97
CA SER A 56 -16.37 24.92 26.95
C SER A 56 -17.44 24.02 26.35
N TYR A 57 -17.83 24.27 25.09
CA TYR A 57 -18.79 23.43 24.38
C TYR A 57 -18.29 22.00 24.23
N ALA A 58 -17.05 21.83 23.75
CA ALA A 58 -16.45 20.52 23.59
C ALA A 58 -16.26 19.80 24.93
N VAL A 59 -15.70 20.47 25.93
CA VAL A 59 -15.45 19.86 27.24
C VAL A 59 -16.77 19.43 27.91
N LYS A 60 -17.83 20.23 27.77
CA LYS A 60 -19.17 19.84 28.23
C LYS A 60 -19.72 18.62 27.48
N ALA A 61 -19.55 18.57 26.16
CA ALA A 61 -20.00 17.43 25.35
C ALA A 61 -19.42 16.10 25.87
N PHE A 62 -18.16 16.07 26.28
CA PHE A 62 -17.52 14.87 26.81
C PHE A 62 -17.75 14.64 28.31
N GLY A 63 -18.63 15.43 28.94
CA GLY A 63 -18.93 15.32 30.38
C GLY A 63 -17.77 15.72 31.27
N LEU A 64 -16.90 16.62 30.78
CA LEU A 64 -15.70 17.12 31.47
C LEU A 64 -15.88 18.59 31.91
N GLU A 65 -17.12 19.10 32.00
CA GLU A 65 -17.43 20.52 32.24
C GLU A 65 -16.69 21.12 33.45
N GLU A 66 -16.58 20.37 34.54
CA GLU A 66 -15.84 20.75 35.74
C GLU A 66 -14.32 20.93 35.51
N MET A 67 -13.80 20.39 34.41
CA MET A 67 -12.38 20.46 34.03
C MET A 67 -12.07 21.61 33.07
N THR A 68 -13.06 22.46 32.75
CA THR A 68 -12.86 23.65 31.90
C THR A 68 -11.83 24.64 32.45
N TYR A 69 -11.52 24.64 33.75
CA TYR A 69 -10.44 25.47 34.31
C TYR A 69 -9.04 24.89 34.05
N ALA A 70 -8.92 23.57 33.85
CA ALA A 70 -7.66 22.83 33.84
C ALA A 70 -6.98 22.84 32.45
N LYS A 71 -6.86 24.02 31.82
CA LYS A 71 -6.38 24.16 30.43
C LYS A 71 -5.01 23.51 30.18
N ALA A 72 -4.08 23.59 31.12
CA ALA A 72 -2.76 22.97 30.97
C ALA A 72 -2.81 21.43 30.97
N PHE A 73 -3.70 20.85 31.79
CA PHE A 73 -3.94 19.40 31.78
C PHE A 73 -4.59 18.98 30.47
N MET A 74 -5.62 19.70 30.02
CA MET A 74 -6.31 19.42 28.77
C MET A 74 -5.42 19.63 27.55
N LYS A 75 -4.49 20.59 27.58
CA LYS A 75 -3.42 20.71 26.58
C LYS A 75 -2.62 19.42 26.48
N LYS A 76 -2.15 18.88 27.61
CA LYS A 76 -1.39 17.62 27.64
C LYS A 76 -2.18 16.41 27.15
N VAL A 77 -3.50 16.39 27.40
CA VAL A 77 -4.42 15.38 26.86
C VAL A 77 -4.49 15.48 25.33
N LEU A 78 -4.67 16.69 24.79
CA LEU A 78 -4.77 16.95 23.35
C LEU A 78 -3.44 16.79 22.59
N ASP A 79 -2.31 17.08 23.23
CA ASP A 79 -0.96 16.89 22.70
C ASP A 79 -0.51 15.41 22.74
N SER A 80 -1.32 14.51 23.30
CA SER A 80 -0.95 13.09 23.40
C SER A 80 -1.05 12.41 22.05
N ASP A 81 0.04 11.77 21.61
CA ASP A 81 -0.01 10.83 20.50
C ASP A 81 -0.81 9.61 20.93
N LEU A 82 -2.03 9.49 20.42
CA LEU A 82 -2.85 8.35 20.77
C LEU A 82 -2.20 7.07 20.28
N THR A 83 -1.47 7.04 19.17
CA THR A 83 -0.86 5.81 18.62
C THR A 83 0.16 5.15 19.56
N ASP A 84 0.82 5.93 20.43
CA ASP A 84 1.71 5.46 21.49
C ASP A 84 0.93 4.98 22.72
N SER A 85 1.03 3.68 23.05
CA SER A 85 0.37 3.09 24.22
C SER A 85 0.83 3.66 25.57
N ALA A 86 2.00 4.30 25.62
CA ALA A 86 2.54 4.95 26.80
C ALA A 86 2.18 6.45 26.90
N SER A 87 1.42 6.99 25.95
CA SER A 87 1.08 8.41 25.93
C SER A 87 0.24 8.84 27.13
N PHE A 88 0.27 10.14 27.43
CA PHE A 88 -0.36 10.69 28.63
C PHE A 88 -1.86 10.39 28.68
N ALA A 89 -2.61 10.65 27.60
CA ALA A 89 -4.02 10.31 27.52
C ALA A 89 -4.27 8.79 27.74
N ASN A 90 -3.44 7.92 27.15
CA ASN A 90 -3.59 6.46 27.31
C ASN A 90 -3.34 5.99 28.75
N SER A 91 -2.52 6.72 29.52
CA SER A 91 -2.21 6.41 30.92
C SER A 91 -3.27 6.84 31.94
N LEU A 92 -4.22 7.71 31.55
CA LEU A 92 -5.26 8.20 32.46
C LEU A 92 -6.28 7.10 32.79
N THR A 93 -6.78 7.06 34.02
CA THR A 93 -7.82 6.10 34.39
C THR A 93 -9.16 6.46 33.74
N ASP A 94 -9.54 7.73 33.81
CA ASP A 94 -10.80 8.23 33.24
C ASP A 94 -10.76 8.27 31.71
N GLU A 95 -11.61 7.44 31.10
CA GLU A 95 -11.71 7.28 29.65
C GLU A 95 -12.20 8.53 28.91
N ARG A 96 -12.90 9.45 29.60
CA ARG A 96 -13.43 10.66 28.96
C ARG A 96 -12.33 11.52 28.37
N TYR A 97 -11.16 11.56 29.00
CA TYR A 97 -10.01 12.29 28.45
C TYR A 97 -9.45 11.65 27.19
N ARG A 98 -9.41 10.31 27.13
CA ARG A 98 -9.04 9.58 25.91
C ARG A 98 -10.06 9.80 24.81
N ASN A 99 -11.34 9.72 25.13
CA ASN A 99 -12.43 9.92 24.16
C ASN A 99 -12.44 11.36 23.65
N PHE A 100 -12.16 12.33 24.53
CA PHE A 100 -11.95 13.73 24.16
C PHE A 100 -10.76 13.85 23.21
N ALA A 101 -9.57 13.35 23.59
CA ALA A 101 -8.40 13.36 22.72
C ALA A 101 -8.67 12.67 21.37
N ALA A 102 -9.40 11.54 21.35
CA ALA A 102 -9.71 10.81 20.13
C ALA A 102 -10.69 11.54 19.20
N ALA A 103 -11.45 12.51 19.72
CA ALA A 103 -12.33 13.34 18.91
C ALA A 103 -11.56 14.50 18.26
N PHE A 104 -10.37 14.84 18.74
CA PHE A 104 -9.53 15.90 18.18
C PHE A 104 -8.28 15.30 17.52
N SER A 105 -7.90 15.83 16.37
CA SER A 105 -6.73 15.35 15.62
C SER A 105 -5.74 16.49 15.50
N PHE A 106 -5.09 16.83 16.62
CA PHE A 106 -4.03 17.83 16.67
C PHE A 106 -2.66 17.28 16.27
N ALA A 107 -2.52 15.95 16.24
CA ALA A 107 -1.39 15.31 15.60
C ALA A 107 -1.58 15.42 14.09
N ASP A 108 -0.63 16.05 13.39
CA ASP A 108 -0.60 16.04 11.93
C ASP A 108 -0.77 14.60 11.45
N SER A 109 -1.65 14.35 10.47
CA SER A 109 -1.55 13.11 9.69
C SER A 109 -0.09 13.00 9.23
N THR A 110 0.52 11.82 9.30
CA THR A 110 1.91 11.64 8.87
C THR A 110 1.99 11.80 7.35
N ALA A 111 1.98 13.06 6.90
CA ALA A 111 2.04 13.42 5.50
C ALA A 111 3.30 12.77 4.93
N SER A 112 3.06 11.86 4.00
CA SER A 112 4.07 10.99 3.42
C SER A 112 3.81 10.94 1.92
N ALA A 113 4.89 10.86 1.15
CA ALA A 113 4.74 10.74 -0.30
C ALA A 113 3.95 9.48 -0.68
N GLN A 114 4.06 8.41 0.11
CA GLN A 114 3.28 7.17 0.00
C GLN A 114 3.03 6.59 1.41
N THR A 115 1.86 6.00 1.63
CA THR A 115 1.60 5.11 2.77
C THR A 115 2.36 3.80 2.61
N GLU A 116 2.44 2.99 3.66
CA GLU A 116 3.08 1.66 3.59
C GLU A 116 2.41 0.77 2.54
N VAL A 117 1.07 0.82 2.44
CA VAL A 117 0.31 0.05 1.45
C VAL A 117 0.58 0.55 0.02
N GLN A 118 0.55 1.87 -0.22
CA GLN A 118 0.87 2.44 -1.54
C GLN A 118 2.31 2.12 -1.97
N LEU A 119 3.25 2.14 -1.02
CA LEU A 119 4.65 1.78 -1.24
C LEU A 119 4.79 0.31 -1.67
N ASP A 120 4.16 -0.61 -0.94
CA ASP A 120 4.21 -2.03 -1.26
C ASP A 120 3.50 -2.35 -2.59
N GLU A 121 2.39 -1.67 -2.91
CA GLU A 121 1.73 -1.77 -4.22
C GLU A 121 2.64 -1.30 -5.35
N THR A 122 3.32 -0.16 -5.19
CA THR A 122 4.28 0.36 -6.19
C THR A 122 5.43 -0.63 -6.41
N ILE A 123 5.93 -1.24 -5.34
CA ILE A 123 6.99 -2.26 -5.42
C ILE A 123 6.47 -3.55 -6.08
N GLY A 124 5.24 -3.95 -5.76
CA GLY A 124 4.56 -5.08 -6.39
C GLY A 124 4.41 -4.88 -7.90
N LEU A 125 3.97 -3.69 -8.32
CA LEU A 125 3.85 -3.30 -9.73
C LEU A 125 5.20 -3.26 -10.46
N TYR A 126 6.24 -2.75 -9.80
CA TYR A 126 7.62 -2.81 -10.33
C TYR A 126 8.07 -4.26 -10.55
N THR A 127 7.87 -5.12 -9.56
CA THR A 127 8.23 -6.55 -9.63
C THR A 127 7.42 -7.27 -10.70
N ALA A 128 6.13 -6.98 -10.81
CA ALA A 128 5.26 -7.53 -11.85
C ALA A 128 5.72 -7.10 -13.25
N THR A 129 6.09 -5.82 -13.42
CA THR A 129 6.62 -5.30 -14.70
C THR A 129 7.92 -6.00 -15.08
N ALA A 130 8.82 -6.21 -14.10
CA ALA A 130 10.06 -6.97 -14.30
C ALA A 130 9.79 -8.41 -14.74
N ASN A 131 8.85 -9.11 -14.11
CA ASN A 131 8.49 -10.49 -14.43
C ASN A 131 7.78 -10.62 -15.79
N ASN A 132 6.98 -9.62 -16.17
CA ASN A 132 6.24 -9.60 -17.43
C ASN A 132 7.11 -9.22 -18.65
N ALA A 133 8.41 -8.96 -18.47
CA ALA A 133 9.31 -8.62 -19.58
C ALA A 133 9.29 -9.69 -20.70
N GLY A 134 9.15 -10.96 -20.36
CA GLY A 134 9.03 -12.06 -21.34
C GLY A 134 7.77 -11.97 -22.20
N ASP A 135 6.63 -11.57 -21.62
CA ASP A 135 5.37 -11.45 -22.35
C ASP A 135 5.39 -10.29 -23.34
N VAL A 136 6.03 -9.17 -22.96
CA VAL A 136 6.24 -8.03 -23.88
C VAL A 136 7.08 -8.46 -25.08
N ILE A 137 8.18 -9.20 -24.87
CA ILE A 137 9.00 -9.73 -25.97
C ILE A 137 8.17 -10.62 -26.90
N LYS A 138 7.36 -11.50 -26.32
CA LYS A 138 6.50 -12.44 -27.06
C LYS A 138 5.47 -11.70 -27.91
N GLU A 139 4.85 -10.65 -27.37
CA GLU A 139 3.88 -9.82 -28.09
C GLU A 139 4.51 -9.07 -29.26
N GLU A 140 5.63 -8.38 -29.04
CA GLU A 140 6.34 -7.65 -30.10
C GLU A 140 6.84 -8.61 -31.19
N THR A 141 7.33 -9.79 -30.81
CA THR A 141 7.78 -10.83 -31.75
C THR A 141 6.61 -11.38 -32.57
N ARG A 142 5.44 -11.58 -31.95
CA ARG A 142 4.22 -11.99 -32.68
C ARG A 142 3.80 -10.93 -33.69
N TYR A 143 3.75 -9.67 -33.27
CA TYR A 143 3.44 -8.56 -34.17
C TYR A 143 4.42 -8.50 -35.35
N TYR A 144 5.73 -8.56 -35.06
CA TYR A 144 6.77 -8.54 -36.08
C TYR A 144 6.58 -9.66 -37.12
N ASN A 145 6.42 -10.90 -36.66
CA ASN A 145 6.25 -12.07 -37.53
C ASN A 145 5.03 -11.97 -38.45
N ILE A 146 3.91 -11.43 -37.97
CA ILE A 146 2.70 -11.25 -38.78
C ILE A 146 2.90 -10.16 -39.83
N VAL A 147 3.43 -9.00 -39.41
CA VAL A 147 3.47 -7.83 -40.27
C VAL A 147 4.60 -7.93 -41.31
N ILE A 148 5.74 -8.54 -40.96
CA ILE A 148 6.84 -8.74 -41.91
C ILE A 148 6.43 -9.60 -43.11
N ASP A 149 5.56 -10.60 -42.91
CA ASP A 149 5.05 -11.47 -43.97
C ASP A 149 4.12 -10.74 -44.95
N SER A 150 3.49 -9.65 -44.52
CA SER A 150 2.66 -8.79 -45.38
C SER A 150 3.42 -7.62 -46.01
N THR A 151 4.69 -7.42 -45.65
CA THR A 151 5.50 -6.30 -46.11
C THR A 151 5.97 -6.55 -47.54
N THR A 152 5.86 -5.54 -48.41
CA THR A 152 6.24 -5.65 -49.84
C THR A 152 7.19 -4.54 -50.29
N ASN A 153 7.53 -3.60 -49.41
CA ASN A 153 8.37 -2.46 -49.75
C ASN A 153 9.19 -1.98 -48.54
N VAL A 154 10.47 -1.64 -48.79
CA VAL A 154 11.41 -1.19 -47.75
C VAL A 154 10.98 0.13 -47.10
N ASP A 155 10.35 1.04 -47.85
CA ASP A 155 9.89 2.31 -47.30
C ASP A 155 8.63 2.13 -46.45
N GLN A 156 7.75 1.19 -46.81
CA GLN A 156 6.63 0.75 -45.96
C GLN A 156 7.16 0.18 -44.63
N PHE A 157 8.18 -0.68 -44.70
CA PHE A 157 8.82 -1.25 -43.51
C PHE A 157 9.39 -0.16 -42.59
N LEU A 158 10.20 0.75 -43.13
CA LEU A 158 10.85 1.81 -42.35
C LEU A 158 9.87 2.88 -41.83
N ASN A 159 8.70 3.04 -42.45
CA ASN A 159 7.65 3.94 -41.98
C ASN A 159 6.78 3.33 -40.86
N ASN A 160 6.86 2.01 -40.64
CA ASN A 160 6.19 1.37 -39.51
C ASN A 160 7.09 1.42 -38.29
N ASP A 161 6.74 2.27 -37.33
CA ASP A 161 7.55 2.49 -36.13
C ASP A 161 7.82 1.19 -35.34
N ARG A 162 6.83 0.29 -35.21
CA ARG A 162 7.03 -0.98 -34.49
C ARG A 162 7.99 -1.90 -35.23
N LEU A 163 7.87 -2.07 -36.55
CA LEU A 163 8.81 -2.89 -37.32
C LEU A 163 10.23 -2.32 -37.30
N ARG A 164 10.35 -1.01 -37.52
CA ARG A 164 11.64 -0.32 -37.51
C ARG A 164 12.31 -0.44 -36.14
N ASN A 165 11.56 -0.23 -35.06
CA ASN A 165 12.09 -0.35 -33.70
C ASN A 165 12.47 -1.79 -33.34
N TYR A 166 11.70 -2.79 -33.80
CA TYR A 166 12.03 -4.20 -33.63
C TYR A 166 13.38 -4.51 -34.29
N MET A 167 13.54 -4.13 -35.56
CA MET A 167 14.79 -4.31 -36.31
C MET A 167 15.95 -3.54 -35.68
N PHE A 168 15.76 -2.28 -35.31
CA PHE A 168 16.82 -1.49 -34.65
C PHE A 168 17.28 -2.13 -33.35
N THR A 169 16.34 -2.64 -32.55
CA THR A 169 16.63 -3.38 -31.32
C THR A 169 17.40 -4.67 -31.60
N SER A 170 16.95 -5.50 -32.56
CA SER A 170 17.62 -6.75 -32.94
C SER A 170 19.06 -6.56 -33.43
N TYR A 171 19.31 -5.54 -34.25
CA TYR A 171 20.62 -5.33 -34.88
C TYR A 171 21.47 -4.27 -34.15
N GLY A 172 21.00 -3.76 -33.01
CA GLY A 172 21.71 -2.77 -32.19
C GLY A 172 22.00 -1.48 -32.93
N ILE A 173 21.00 -0.98 -33.67
CA ILE A 173 21.00 0.31 -34.38
C ILE A 173 20.34 1.35 -33.47
N ASP A 174 21.00 2.48 -33.29
CA ASP A 174 20.50 3.56 -32.45
C ASP A 174 19.42 4.37 -33.18
N PRO A 175 18.16 4.39 -32.66
CA PRO A 175 17.05 5.12 -33.30
C PRO A 175 17.26 6.64 -33.32
N ASP A 176 18.11 7.20 -32.46
CA ASP A 176 18.32 8.65 -32.35
C ASP A 176 19.40 9.17 -33.30
N THR A 177 20.29 8.28 -33.77
CA THR A 177 21.46 8.67 -34.59
C THR A 177 21.53 7.99 -35.96
N TYR A 178 20.55 7.15 -36.33
CA TYR A 178 20.57 6.45 -37.61
C TYR A 178 20.36 7.37 -38.82
N SER A 179 20.93 6.97 -39.96
CA SER A 179 20.63 7.55 -41.27
C SER A 179 19.63 6.66 -42.01
N ARG A 180 18.43 7.18 -42.30
CA ARG A 180 17.41 6.47 -43.08
C ARG A 180 17.96 6.01 -44.44
N ALA A 181 18.73 6.87 -45.12
CA ALA A 181 19.32 6.53 -46.41
C ALA A 181 20.31 5.35 -46.30
N THR A 182 21.11 5.33 -45.24
CA THR A 182 22.05 4.24 -44.98
C THR A 182 21.32 2.94 -44.71
N VAL A 183 20.33 2.95 -43.80
CA VAL A 183 19.56 1.74 -43.47
C VAL A 183 18.80 1.21 -44.69
N ARG A 184 18.16 2.11 -45.47
CA ARG A 184 17.48 1.71 -46.71
C ARG A 184 18.46 1.09 -47.71
N GLY A 185 19.62 1.71 -47.93
CA GLY A 185 20.63 1.18 -48.85
C GLY A 185 21.16 -0.19 -48.43
N VAL A 186 21.36 -0.41 -47.13
CA VAL A 186 21.78 -1.71 -46.58
C VAL A 186 20.69 -2.77 -46.78
N LEU A 187 19.42 -2.45 -46.48
CA LEU A 187 18.29 -3.38 -46.64
C LEU A 187 18.03 -3.79 -48.09
N THR A 188 18.45 -2.98 -49.07
CA THR A 188 18.32 -3.27 -50.51
C THR A 188 19.62 -3.74 -51.16
N SER A 189 20.62 -4.15 -50.37
CA SER A 189 21.92 -4.61 -50.88
C SER A 189 21.95 -6.12 -51.08
N ASP A 190 22.35 -6.57 -52.27
CA ASP A 190 22.82 -7.94 -52.46
C ASP A 190 24.32 -8.01 -52.13
N LEU A 191 24.67 -8.81 -51.13
CA LEU A 191 26.06 -8.96 -50.69
C LEU A 191 26.94 -9.68 -51.71
N ASN A 192 26.35 -10.40 -52.67
CA ASN A 192 27.08 -11.04 -53.76
C ASN A 192 27.35 -10.09 -54.94
N ASP A 193 26.67 -8.94 -54.98
CA ASP A 193 26.91 -7.90 -56.00
C ASP A 193 27.95 -6.90 -55.51
N PRO A 194 29.15 -6.82 -56.11
CA PRO A 194 30.18 -5.85 -55.73
C PRO A 194 29.72 -4.37 -55.86
N ALA A 195 28.70 -4.09 -56.67
CA ALA A 195 28.14 -2.76 -56.85
C ALA A 195 27.06 -2.39 -55.81
N SER A 196 26.68 -3.31 -54.92
CA SER A 196 25.66 -3.04 -53.91
C SER A 196 26.08 -1.93 -52.94
N TYR A 197 25.09 -1.28 -52.31
CA TYR A 197 25.35 -0.18 -51.38
C TYR A 197 26.23 -0.63 -50.21
N PHE A 198 25.99 -1.82 -49.65
CA PHE A 198 26.83 -2.37 -48.59
C PHE A 198 28.30 -2.53 -49.04
N ASN A 199 28.52 -3.22 -50.17
CA ASN A 199 29.87 -3.50 -50.67
C ASN A 199 30.63 -2.24 -51.09
N THR A 200 29.94 -1.19 -51.53
CA THR A 200 30.59 0.07 -51.89
C THR A 200 30.83 1.01 -50.71
N GLN A 201 29.99 0.97 -49.66
CA GLN A 201 30.06 1.92 -48.54
C GLN A 201 30.70 1.36 -47.26
N PHE A 202 30.65 0.05 -47.04
CA PHE A 202 31.06 -0.58 -45.78
C PHE A 202 32.28 -1.48 -45.91
N GLU A 203 32.37 -2.34 -46.94
CA GLU A 203 33.54 -3.23 -47.13
C GLU A 203 34.89 -2.50 -47.24
N PRO A 204 35.00 -1.34 -47.94
CA PRO A 204 36.23 -0.56 -47.93
C PRO A 204 36.65 -0.08 -46.54
N LYS A 205 35.67 0.24 -45.67
CA LYS A 205 35.92 0.68 -44.29
C LYS A 205 36.44 -0.46 -43.44
N LYS A 206 35.84 -1.65 -43.56
CA LYS A 206 36.30 -2.87 -42.88
C LYS A 206 37.72 -3.23 -43.33
N THR A 207 37.98 -3.23 -44.64
CA THR A 207 39.31 -3.51 -45.19
C THR A 207 40.36 -2.54 -44.65
N ALA A 208 40.06 -1.24 -44.63
CA ALA A 208 40.96 -0.23 -44.07
C ALA A 208 41.19 -0.42 -42.56
N ALA A 209 40.14 -0.76 -41.80
CA ALA A 209 40.25 -1.02 -40.36
C ALA A 209 41.10 -2.25 -40.05
N VAL A 210 40.92 -3.35 -40.80
CA VAL A 210 41.73 -4.57 -40.68
C VAL A 210 43.21 -4.26 -40.97
N ALA A 211 43.50 -3.53 -42.04
CA ALA A 211 44.86 -3.12 -42.37
C ALA A 211 45.49 -2.26 -41.27
N ALA A 212 44.72 -1.34 -40.68
CA ALA A 212 45.19 -0.50 -39.57
C ALA A 212 45.46 -1.31 -38.29
N ILE A 213 44.62 -2.31 -37.97
CA ILE A 213 44.84 -3.22 -36.85
C ILE A 213 46.10 -4.04 -37.06
N GLN A 214 46.30 -4.58 -38.27
CA GLN A 214 47.49 -5.38 -38.59
C GLN A 214 48.75 -4.52 -38.41
N ALA A 215 48.80 -3.33 -39.01
CA ALA A 215 49.93 -2.43 -38.88
C ALA A 215 50.22 -2.05 -37.42
N ALA A 216 49.19 -1.77 -36.62
CA ALA A 216 49.34 -1.43 -35.21
C ALA A 216 49.81 -2.63 -34.37
N SER A 217 49.35 -3.84 -34.69
CA SER A 217 49.73 -5.08 -34.01
C SER A 217 51.16 -5.48 -34.34
N ASP A 218 51.57 -5.34 -35.61
CA ASP A 218 52.94 -5.59 -36.06
C ASP A 218 53.92 -4.67 -35.32
N GLU A 219 53.63 -3.37 -35.27
CA GLU A 219 54.47 -2.42 -34.52
C GLU A 219 54.52 -2.78 -33.02
N LEU A 220 53.37 -3.08 -32.42
CA LEU A 220 53.27 -3.44 -31.02
C LEU A 220 54.14 -4.66 -30.67
N SER A 221 54.22 -5.65 -31.56
CA SER A 221 55.01 -6.87 -31.36
C SER A 221 56.53 -6.63 -31.31
N THR A 222 56.99 -5.52 -31.88
CA THR A 222 58.43 -5.15 -31.91
C THR A 222 58.88 -4.35 -30.68
N LEU A 223 57.94 -3.82 -29.89
CA LEU A 223 58.23 -2.93 -28.77
C LEU A 223 58.42 -3.70 -27.46
N ALA A 224 59.55 -3.50 -26.80
CA ALA A 224 59.76 -3.98 -25.44
C ALA A 224 58.85 -3.24 -24.45
N ASN A 225 58.23 -3.98 -23.51
CA ASN A 225 57.37 -3.41 -22.47
C ASN A 225 58.19 -2.71 -21.37
N ASN A 226 58.52 -1.44 -21.59
CA ASN A 226 59.31 -0.60 -20.69
C ASN A 226 58.78 0.85 -20.63
N ALA A 227 59.30 1.64 -19.70
CA ALA A 227 58.84 3.02 -19.46
C ALA A 227 58.97 3.93 -20.71
N THR A 228 59.98 3.72 -21.54
CA THR A 228 60.20 4.50 -22.78
C THR A 228 59.12 4.25 -23.82
N ASN A 229 58.70 2.99 -23.99
CA ASN A 229 57.73 2.59 -25.01
C ASN A 229 56.27 2.65 -24.53
N ALA A 230 56.04 2.83 -23.22
CA ALA A 230 54.71 2.74 -22.60
C ALA A 230 53.65 3.64 -23.28
N ALA A 231 54.00 4.88 -23.62
CA ALA A 231 53.07 5.80 -24.28
C ALA A 231 52.70 5.34 -25.70
N ARG A 232 53.67 4.82 -26.47
CA ARG A 232 53.41 4.32 -27.83
C ARG A 232 52.59 3.03 -27.79
N ILE A 233 52.92 2.11 -26.87
CA ILE A 233 52.15 0.89 -26.63
C ILE A 233 50.69 1.24 -26.30
N ALA A 234 50.44 2.23 -25.44
CA ALA A 234 49.08 2.67 -25.12
C ALA A 234 48.33 3.23 -26.34
N GLN A 235 48.99 4.04 -27.18
CA GLN A 235 48.42 4.56 -28.42
C GLN A 235 48.05 3.45 -29.41
N LEU A 236 48.94 2.49 -29.63
CA LEU A 236 48.69 1.36 -30.54
C LEU A 236 47.51 0.52 -30.07
N LYS A 237 47.43 0.23 -28.77
CA LYS A 237 46.28 -0.46 -28.17
C LYS A 237 44.96 0.33 -28.34
N ALA A 238 45.00 1.65 -28.17
CA ALA A 238 43.81 2.49 -28.37
C ALA A 238 43.35 2.50 -29.84
N GLU A 239 44.30 2.53 -30.79
CA GLU A 239 43.98 2.46 -32.22
C GLU A 239 43.39 1.10 -32.61
N ILE A 240 43.96 -0.01 -32.12
CA ILE A 240 43.41 -1.35 -32.32
C ILE A 240 41.96 -1.41 -31.81
N THR A 241 41.70 -0.91 -30.60
CA THR A 241 40.34 -0.86 -30.03
C THR A 241 39.39 -0.03 -30.89
N LYS A 242 39.82 1.14 -31.35
CA LYS A 242 39.02 2.03 -32.20
C LYS A 242 38.67 1.37 -33.54
N GLN A 243 39.63 0.74 -34.20
CA GLN A 243 39.40 0.08 -35.49
C GLN A 243 38.56 -1.19 -35.34
N ASN A 244 38.70 -1.93 -34.24
CA ASN A 244 37.79 -3.02 -33.91
C ASN A 244 36.33 -2.54 -33.79
N ALA A 245 36.09 -1.37 -33.18
CA ALA A 245 34.75 -0.79 -33.12
C ALA A 245 34.19 -0.43 -34.51
N VAL A 246 35.04 0.00 -35.45
CA VAL A 246 34.64 0.20 -36.86
C VAL A 246 34.23 -1.11 -37.50
N ILE A 247 35.02 -2.18 -37.34
CA ILE A 247 34.69 -3.52 -37.85
C ILE A 247 33.36 -3.98 -37.26
N THR A 248 33.18 -3.94 -35.94
CA THR A 248 31.91 -4.29 -35.29
C THR A 248 30.73 -3.49 -35.84
N GLY A 249 30.91 -2.19 -36.10
CA GLY A 249 29.89 -1.36 -36.73
C GLY A 249 29.52 -1.83 -38.14
N VAL A 250 30.51 -2.15 -38.98
CA VAL A 250 30.29 -2.72 -40.32
C VAL A 250 29.56 -4.05 -40.25
N GLU A 251 29.98 -4.93 -39.33
CA GLU A 251 29.40 -6.26 -39.15
C GLU A 251 27.91 -6.20 -38.76
N LYS A 252 27.49 -5.22 -37.94
CA LYS A 252 26.05 -5.01 -37.64
C LYS A 252 25.22 -4.71 -38.88
N TYR A 253 25.75 -3.90 -39.80
CA TYR A 253 25.05 -3.61 -41.06
C TYR A 253 25.14 -4.77 -42.05
N ARG A 254 26.19 -5.62 -41.96
CA ARG A 254 26.29 -6.84 -42.76
C ARG A 254 25.21 -7.83 -42.36
N THR A 255 25.08 -8.13 -41.07
CA THR A 255 24.05 -9.05 -40.56
C THR A 255 22.64 -8.50 -40.82
N LEU A 256 22.46 -7.18 -40.82
CA LEU A 256 21.22 -6.56 -41.26
C LEU A 256 20.93 -6.82 -42.74
N ALA A 257 21.91 -6.64 -43.64
CA ALA A 257 21.73 -6.92 -45.06
C ALA A 257 21.45 -8.42 -45.30
N GLU A 258 22.12 -9.32 -44.58
CA GLU A 258 21.89 -10.77 -44.65
C GLU A 258 20.49 -11.18 -44.18
N ALA A 259 19.84 -10.36 -43.37
CA ALA A 259 18.57 -10.70 -42.75
C ALA A 259 17.34 -10.39 -43.59
N TYR A 260 17.44 -9.57 -44.63
CA TYR A 260 16.29 -9.09 -45.40
C TYR A 260 16.52 -9.19 -46.91
N ASN A 261 15.53 -9.71 -47.63
CA ASN A 261 15.61 -9.98 -49.08
C ASN A 261 14.79 -8.96 -49.90
N PHE A 262 15.02 -7.66 -49.73
CA PHE A 262 14.44 -6.66 -50.63
C PHE A 262 15.22 -6.60 -51.94
N ASN A 263 14.51 -6.37 -53.05
CA ASN A 263 15.13 -6.07 -54.33
C ASN A 263 15.89 -4.73 -54.27
N PRO A 264 16.86 -4.49 -55.17
CA PRO A 264 17.60 -3.22 -55.24
C PRO A 264 16.72 -1.96 -55.41
N ASP A 265 15.53 -2.10 -55.99
CA ASP A 265 14.55 -1.01 -56.13
C ASP A 265 13.74 -0.75 -54.82
N GLY A 266 13.88 -1.62 -53.83
CA GLY A 266 13.19 -1.58 -52.54
C GLY A 266 11.87 -2.37 -52.50
N THR A 267 11.50 -3.08 -53.56
CA THR A 267 10.31 -3.94 -53.59
C THR A 267 10.61 -5.36 -53.08
N ALA A 268 9.59 -6.09 -52.65
CA ALA A 268 9.66 -7.51 -52.32
C ALA A 268 8.29 -8.17 -52.56
N THR A 269 8.29 -9.49 -52.73
CA THR A 269 7.04 -10.26 -52.76
C THR A 269 6.57 -10.48 -51.32
N ALA A 270 5.26 -10.46 -51.09
CA ALA A 270 4.72 -10.77 -49.75
C ALA A 270 5.18 -12.16 -49.30
N GLY A 271 5.67 -12.26 -48.07
CA GLY A 271 6.26 -13.47 -47.50
C GLY A 271 7.69 -13.79 -47.96
N SER A 272 8.31 -12.97 -48.82
CA SER A 272 9.69 -13.18 -49.28
C SER A 272 10.72 -12.27 -48.60
N VAL A 273 10.28 -11.26 -47.85
CA VAL A 273 11.15 -10.28 -47.19
C VAL A 273 12.13 -10.95 -46.22
N GLN A 274 11.70 -12.00 -45.52
CA GLN A 274 12.57 -12.88 -44.74
C GLN A 274 12.14 -14.33 -44.93
N ASP A 275 13.11 -15.23 -45.03
CA ASP A 275 12.86 -16.66 -44.90
C ASP A 275 12.72 -17.08 -43.41
N ALA A 276 12.42 -18.35 -43.18
CA ALA A 276 12.22 -18.88 -41.83
C ALA A 276 13.48 -18.79 -40.94
N SER A 277 14.67 -18.96 -41.51
CA SER A 277 15.94 -18.89 -40.78
C SER A 277 16.31 -17.45 -40.43
N GLN A 278 16.20 -16.54 -41.39
CA GLN A 278 16.40 -15.10 -41.18
C GLN A 278 15.46 -14.54 -40.11
N LYS A 279 14.17 -14.93 -40.18
CA LYS A 279 13.17 -14.54 -39.21
C LYS A 279 13.48 -15.10 -37.81
N ALA A 280 13.86 -16.38 -37.72
CA ALA A 280 14.26 -16.98 -36.44
C ALA A 280 15.47 -16.27 -35.82
N ALA A 281 16.50 -15.97 -36.62
CA ALA A 281 17.67 -15.23 -36.17
C ALA A 281 17.32 -13.81 -35.70
N THR A 282 16.43 -13.12 -36.42
CA THR A 282 15.96 -11.78 -36.03
C THR A 282 15.22 -11.81 -34.69
N ASN A 283 14.38 -12.82 -34.48
CA ASN A 283 13.61 -13.02 -33.24
C ASN A 283 14.51 -13.40 -32.05
N GLU A 284 15.52 -14.23 -32.29
CA GLU A 284 16.54 -14.55 -31.29
C GLU A 284 17.32 -13.29 -30.88
N LEU A 285 17.82 -12.52 -31.84
CA LEU A 285 18.51 -11.26 -31.57
C LEU A 285 17.63 -10.29 -30.77
N TYR A 286 16.35 -10.16 -31.13
CA TYR A 286 15.42 -9.33 -30.37
C TYR A 286 15.25 -9.83 -28.93
N THR A 287 15.08 -11.13 -28.75
CA THR A 287 14.89 -11.74 -27.42
C THR A 287 16.13 -11.54 -26.54
N LEU A 288 17.33 -11.66 -27.11
CA LEU A 288 18.60 -11.50 -26.41
C LEU A 288 19.03 -10.03 -26.23
N SER A 289 18.40 -9.10 -26.93
CA SER A 289 18.69 -7.66 -26.79
C SER A 289 18.14 -7.06 -25.50
N ASN A 290 17.20 -7.75 -24.83
CA ASN A 290 16.64 -7.27 -23.59
C ASN A 290 17.75 -7.19 -22.52
N PRO A 291 17.87 -6.06 -21.80
CA PRO A 291 18.84 -5.95 -20.71
C PRO A 291 18.68 -7.04 -19.64
N ARG A 292 17.46 -7.55 -19.44
CA ARG A 292 17.15 -8.68 -18.57
C ARG A 292 17.15 -9.99 -19.31
N VAL A 293 17.77 -11.01 -18.71
CA VAL A 293 17.69 -12.36 -19.27
C VAL A 293 16.35 -12.95 -18.87
N THR A 294 15.41 -13.00 -19.82
CA THR A 294 14.11 -13.66 -19.62
C THR A 294 14.24 -15.17 -19.70
N SER A 295 13.25 -15.93 -19.23
CA SER A 295 13.26 -17.39 -19.36
C SER A 295 13.35 -17.86 -20.82
N ALA A 296 12.78 -17.11 -21.76
CA ALA A 296 12.92 -17.38 -23.20
C ALA A 296 14.37 -17.16 -23.68
N ALA A 297 15.01 -16.06 -23.27
CA ALA A 297 16.42 -15.79 -23.54
C ALA A 297 17.34 -16.87 -22.93
N ALA A 298 17.03 -17.30 -21.70
CA ALA A 298 17.76 -18.36 -21.02
C ALA A 298 17.70 -19.69 -21.79
N LEU A 299 16.51 -20.07 -22.27
CA LEU A 299 16.34 -21.26 -23.10
C LEU A 299 17.12 -21.17 -24.42
N LEU A 300 17.16 -20.00 -25.07
CA LEU A 300 17.97 -19.77 -26.26
C LEU A 300 19.46 -19.92 -25.98
N ASN A 301 19.95 -19.33 -24.89
CA ASN A 301 21.35 -19.45 -24.48
C ASN A 301 21.74 -20.90 -24.15
N ARG A 302 20.85 -21.64 -23.50
CA ARG A 302 21.02 -23.06 -23.23
C ARG A 302 21.10 -23.88 -24.51
N ALA A 303 20.15 -23.68 -25.42
CA ALA A 303 20.14 -24.38 -26.72
C ALA A 303 21.43 -24.10 -27.50
N TYR A 304 21.88 -22.84 -27.53
CA TYR A 304 23.14 -22.45 -28.17
C TYR A 304 24.34 -23.19 -27.55
N PHE A 305 24.44 -23.23 -26.22
CA PHE A 305 25.54 -23.91 -25.55
C PHE A 305 25.52 -25.42 -25.82
N GLU A 306 24.34 -26.07 -25.69
CA GLU A 306 24.18 -27.52 -25.93
C GLU A 306 24.49 -27.90 -27.39
N GLU A 307 24.17 -27.04 -28.36
CA GLU A 307 24.51 -27.24 -29.77
C GLU A 307 26.02 -27.12 -30.03
N LYS A 308 26.68 -26.10 -29.44
CA LYS A 308 28.08 -25.77 -29.74
C LYS A 308 29.08 -26.62 -28.97
N ILE A 309 28.78 -27.00 -27.73
CA ILE A 309 29.77 -27.60 -26.82
C ILE A 309 30.34 -28.93 -27.35
N GLY A 310 29.57 -29.69 -28.13
CA GLY A 310 30.01 -30.94 -28.74
C GLY A 310 31.12 -30.77 -29.79
N SER A 311 31.31 -29.57 -30.33
CA SER A 311 32.34 -29.24 -31.32
C SER A 311 33.60 -28.59 -30.73
N VAL A 312 33.59 -28.25 -29.45
CA VAL A 312 34.69 -27.57 -28.77
C VAL A 312 35.78 -28.57 -28.43
N THR A 313 37.02 -28.25 -28.81
CA THR A 313 38.19 -29.13 -28.61
C THR A 313 39.25 -28.54 -27.69
N SER A 314 39.14 -27.26 -27.36
CA SER A 314 40.07 -26.60 -26.43
C SER A 314 39.39 -25.57 -25.53
N VAL A 315 40.04 -25.27 -24.39
CA VAL A 315 39.66 -24.18 -23.50
C VAL A 315 39.67 -22.84 -24.23
N SER A 316 40.63 -22.63 -25.15
CA SER A 316 40.72 -21.40 -25.93
C SER A 316 39.50 -21.19 -26.82
N GLU A 317 38.99 -22.25 -27.47
CA GLU A 317 37.77 -22.19 -28.27
C GLU A 317 36.56 -21.84 -27.37
N LEU A 318 36.43 -22.50 -26.22
CA LEU A 318 35.35 -22.26 -25.27
C LEU A 318 35.25 -20.79 -24.83
N VAL A 319 36.38 -20.23 -24.39
CA VAL A 319 36.40 -18.87 -23.79
C VAL A 319 36.47 -17.75 -24.83
N SER A 320 36.70 -18.09 -26.10
CA SER A 320 36.69 -17.14 -27.22
C SER A 320 35.27 -16.83 -27.71
N ASP A 321 34.33 -17.76 -27.54
CA ASP A 321 32.92 -17.52 -27.76
C ASP A 321 32.34 -16.77 -26.54
N SER A 322 32.02 -15.49 -26.74
CA SER A 322 31.53 -14.64 -25.66
C SER A 322 30.20 -15.11 -25.06
N ARG A 323 29.35 -15.76 -25.86
CA ARG A 323 28.04 -16.25 -25.41
C ARG A 323 28.22 -17.50 -24.54
N MET A 324 29.08 -18.44 -24.96
CA MET A 324 29.41 -19.60 -24.12
C MET A 324 30.18 -19.22 -22.87
N LEU A 325 31.13 -18.28 -22.95
CA LEU A 325 31.83 -17.77 -21.78
C LEU A 325 30.84 -17.15 -20.78
N SER A 326 29.91 -16.31 -21.25
CA SER A 326 28.87 -15.74 -20.39
C SER A 326 27.99 -16.82 -19.78
N TYR A 327 27.57 -17.80 -20.57
CA TYR A 327 26.75 -18.92 -20.10
C TYR A 327 27.41 -19.71 -18.97
N VAL A 328 28.69 -20.05 -19.15
CA VAL A 328 29.48 -20.77 -18.13
C VAL A 328 29.68 -19.91 -16.90
N LYS A 329 30.00 -18.62 -17.04
CA LYS A 329 30.14 -17.72 -15.89
C LYS A 329 28.86 -17.69 -15.06
N THR A 330 27.72 -17.49 -15.70
CA THR A 330 26.42 -17.45 -15.03
C THR A 330 26.08 -18.78 -14.36
N ALA A 331 26.26 -19.91 -15.06
CA ALA A 331 25.98 -21.24 -14.52
C ALA A 331 26.71 -21.56 -13.20
N PHE A 332 27.88 -20.96 -12.98
CA PHE A 332 28.69 -21.18 -11.77
C PHE A 332 28.75 -19.94 -10.85
N GLY A 333 27.93 -18.91 -11.06
CA GLY A 333 27.90 -17.70 -10.23
C GLY A 333 29.19 -16.87 -10.30
N LEU A 334 29.91 -16.92 -11.43
CA LEU A 334 31.22 -16.31 -11.62
C LEU A 334 31.13 -14.98 -12.41
N ASP A 335 30.11 -14.18 -12.15
CA ASP A 335 29.80 -12.98 -12.93
C ASP A 335 30.53 -11.71 -12.47
N LYS A 336 31.38 -11.82 -11.44
CA LYS A 336 32.20 -10.71 -10.93
C LYS A 336 33.05 -10.11 -12.06
N LEU A 337 33.21 -8.78 -12.06
CA LEU A 337 34.02 -8.07 -13.06
C LEU A 337 35.50 -8.50 -13.07
N SER A 338 36.01 -9.02 -11.94
CA SER A 338 37.36 -9.59 -11.82
C SER A 338 37.51 -10.95 -12.50
N VAL A 339 36.41 -11.67 -12.76
CA VAL A 339 36.43 -12.94 -13.48
C VAL A 339 36.34 -12.66 -14.97
N VAL A 340 37.52 -12.62 -15.60
CA VAL A 340 37.68 -12.41 -17.04
C VAL A 340 37.91 -13.75 -17.76
N SER A 341 37.94 -13.73 -19.09
CA SER A 341 38.19 -14.91 -19.94
C SER A 341 39.41 -15.72 -19.48
N SER A 342 40.53 -15.06 -19.17
CA SER A 342 41.75 -15.73 -18.68
C SER A 342 41.58 -16.41 -17.31
N THR A 343 40.72 -15.87 -16.44
CA THR A 343 40.40 -16.50 -15.14
C THR A 343 39.70 -17.83 -15.38
N ILE A 344 38.71 -17.86 -16.28
CA ILE A 344 38.01 -19.08 -16.68
C ILE A 344 38.96 -20.07 -17.33
N SER A 345 39.86 -19.61 -18.21
CA SER A 345 40.91 -20.48 -18.79
C SER A 345 41.76 -21.13 -17.70
N ASN A 346 42.29 -20.33 -16.77
CA ASN A 346 43.14 -20.84 -15.68
C ASN A 346 42.42 -21.83 -14.77
N ILE A 347 41.11 -21.66 -14.54
CA ILE A 347 40.30 -22.61 -13.78
C ILE A 347 40.20 -23.94 -14.55
N LEU A 348 39.86 -23.89 -15.84
CA LEU A 348 39.66 -25.09 -16.67
C LEU A 348 40.95 -25.86 -16.94
N THR A 349 42.11 -25.20 -16.92
CA THR A 349 43.44 -25.82 -17.06
C THR A 349 44.11 -26.13 -15.72
N SER A 350 43.45 -25.85 -14.59
CA SER A 350 43.99 -26.18 -13.26
C SER A 350 43.91 -27.68 -13.00
N SER A 351 44.76 -28.19 -12.09
CA SER A 351 44.60 -29.54 -11.54
C SER A 351 43.21 -29.74 -10.95
N ALA A 352 42.59 -30.87 -11.28
CA ALA A 352 41.29 -31.29 -10.74
C ALA A 352 41.42 -31.92 -9.34
N ASP A 353 42.63 -32.23 -8.88
CA ASP A 353 42.90 -32.77 -7.55
C ASP A 353 42.79 -31.66 -6.50
N PRO A 354 41.81 -31.71 -5.58
CA PRO A 354 41.67 -30.71 -4.54
C PRO A 354 42.85 -30.63 -3.57
N SER A 355 43.67 -31.70 -3.49
CA SER A 355 44.83 -31.78 -2.60
C SER A 355 46.09 -31.11 -3.16
N ASP A 356 46.11 -30.78 -4.46
CA ASP A 356 47.22 -30.04 -5.07
C ASP A 356 47.19 -28.58 -4.62
N THR A 357 47.97 -28.26 -3.60
CA THR A 357 48.07 -26.90 -3.03
C THR A 357 48.69 -25.88 -3.97
N SER A 358 49.34 -26.32 -5.05
CA SER A 358 49.96 -25.45 -6.06
C SER A 358 49.03 -25.10 -7.22
N SER A 359 47.85 -25.75 -7.30
CA SER A 359 46.88 -25.51 -8.36
C SER A 359 46.33 -24.08 -8.33
N TYR A 360 45.96 -23.55 -9.50
CA TYR A 360 45.42 -22.19 -9.61
C TYR A 360 44.19 -22.00 -8.71
N ILE A 361 43.30 -22.99 -8.69
CA ILE A 361 42.09 -22.97 -7.86
C ILE A 361 42.44 -22.90 -6.37
N ASN A 362 43.47 -23.63 -5.92
CA ASN A 362 43.86 -23.60 -4.51
C ASN A 362 44.54 -22.32 -4.07
N LEU A 363 45.31 -21.70 -4.97
CA LEU A 363 46.04 -20.44 -4.72
C LEU A 363 45.16 -19.20 -4.83
N PHE A 364 44.24 -19.17 -5.80
CA PHE A 364 43.48 -17.97 -6.17
C PHE A 364 41.96 -18.08 -5.99
N GLY A 365 41.43 -19.26 -5.66
CA GLY A 365 39.99 -19.49 -5.56
C GLY A 365 39.30 -18.76 -4.41
N GLY A 366 40.00 -18.48 -3.30
CA GLY A 366 39.41 -17.75 -2.16
C GLY A 366 38.05 -18.31 -1.72
N GLU A 367 37.05 -17.43 -1.60
CA GLU A 367 35.65 -17.78 -1.30
C GLU A 367 34.95 -18.53 -2.46
N ASP A 368 35.39 -18.31 -3.70
CA ASP A 368 34.83 -18.93 -4.91
C ASP A 368 35.43 -20.31 -5.21
N LYS A 369 36.31 -20.83 -4.33
CA LYS A 369 37.06 -22.08 -4.54
C LYS A 369 36.15 -23.27 -4.87
N ALA A 370 35.01 -23.38 -4.20
CA ALA A 370 34.04 -24.45 -4.48
C ALA A 370 33.44 -24.33 -5.90
N ALA A 371 33.07 -23.11 -6.31
CA ALA A 371 32.55 -22.86 -7.65
C ALA A 371 33.63 -23.11 -8.73
N TYR A 372 34.89 -22.79 -8.44
CA TYR A 372 36.00 -23.04 -9.35
C TYR A 372 36.24 -24.55 -9.56
N PHE A 373 36.21 -25.35 -8.50
CA PHE A 373 36.28 -26.81 -8.65
C PHE A 373 35.06 -27.38 -9.36
N ALA A 374 33.86 -26.86 -9.08
CA ALA A 374 32.65 -27.26 -9.80
C ALA A 374 32.77 -26.99 -11.30
N LEU A 375 33.26 -25.81 -11.68
CA LEU A 375 33.55 -25.45 -13.08
C LEU A 375 34.60 -26.38 -13.68
N ARG A 376 35.75 -26.57 -13.02
CA ARG A 376 36.82 -27.45 -13.51
C ARG A 376 36.35 -28.88 -13.76
N ASN A 377 35.50 -29.42 -12.89
CA ASN A 377 34.98 -30.78 -12.96
C ASN A 377 33.82 -30.94 -13.96
N ALA A 378 33.23 -29.83 -14.40
CA ALA A 378 32.19 -29.84 -15.41
C ALA A 378 32.71 -30.04 -16.85
N PHE A 379 34.03 -30.05 -17.06
CA PHE A 379 34.65 -30.21 -18.37
C PHE A 379 35.80 -31.23 -18.35
N ASN A 380 36.03 -31.87 -19.50
CA ASN A 380 37.03 -32.93 -19.66
C ASN A 380 38.37 -32.44 -20.24
N PHE A 381 38.64 -31.14 -20.17
CA PHE A 381 39.92 -30.58 -20.62
C PHE A 381 41.09 -31.09 -19.77
N GLN A 382 42.24 -31.27 -20.43
CA GLN A 382 43.53 -31.52 -19.79
C GLN A 382 44.12 -30.21 -19.25
N GLU A 383 45.17 -30.30 -18.43
CA GLU A 383 45.85 -29.13 -17.86
C GLU A 383 46.56 -28.27 -18.92
N ASP A 384 46.81 -28.79 -20.12
CA ASP A 384 47.30 -28.01 -21.26
C ASP A 384 46.18 -27.27 -22.04
N GLY A 385 44.92 -27.48 -21.64
CA GLY A 385 43.73 -26.87 -22.23
C GLY A 385 43.17 -27.60 -23.45
N THR A 386 43.69 -28.77 -23.81
CA THR A 386 43.20 -29.62 -24.91
C THR A 386 42.33 -30.79 -24.41
N LEU A 387 41.78 -31.59 -25.32
CA LEU A 387 41.06 -32.84 -25.00
C LEU A 387 41.90 -34.08 -25.28
N ALA A 388 41.68 -35.14 -24.51
CA ALA A 388 42.23 -36.45 -24.84
C ALA A 388 41.59 -36.99 -26.13
N ALA A 389 42.31 -37.86 -26.84
CA ALA A 389 41.84 -38.44 -28.08
C ALA A 389 40.55 -39.26 -27.86
N GLY A 390 39.46 -38.84 -28.52
CA GLY A 390 38.15 -39.49 -28.42
C GLY A 390 37.22 -38.91 -27.33
N ASP A 391 37.71 -37.97 -26.51
CA ASP A 391 36.89 -37.30 -25.51
C ASP A 391 36.16 -36.08 -26.09
N ALA A 392 35.01 -35.79 -25.51
CA ALA A 392 34.25 -34.56 -25.75
C ALA A 392 34.48 -33.56 -24.60
N ALA A 393 34.34 -32.26 -24.87
CA ALA A 393 34.50 -31.20 -23.87
C ALA A 393 33.62 -31.43 -22.63
N GLN A 394 32.42 -31.99 -22.82
CA GLN A 394 31.52 -32.45 -21.77
C GLN A 394 30.88 -33.79 -22.13
N THR A 395 30.61 -34.59 -21.11
CA THR A 395 29.66 -35.71 -21.19
C THR A 395 28.22 -35.20 -21.21
N ALA A 396 27.26 -36.05 -21.60
CA ALA A 396 25.84 -35.70 -21.54
C ALA A 396 25.38 -35.32 -20.10
N ALA A 397 25.90 -36.00 -19.08
CA ALA A 397 25.59 -35.70 -17.68
C ALA A 397 26.17 -34.35 -17.23
N GLN A 398 27.41 -34.04 -17.61
CA GLN A 398 28.01 -32.72 -17.36
C GLN A 398 27.23 -31.62 -18.07
N THR A 399 26.88 -31.82 -19.34
CA THR A 399 26.08 -30.86 -20.13
C THR A 399 24.73 -30.57 -19.45
N ALA A 400 24.02 -31.61 -19.02
CA ALA A 400 22.76 -31.45 -18.27
C ALA A 400 22.96 -30.73 -16.93
N THR A 401 24.06 -30.99 -16.23
CA THR A 401 24.39 -30.34 -14.95
C THR A 401 24.63 -28.85 -15.15
N VAL A 402 25.44 -28.46 -16.13
CA VAL A 402 25.69 -27.04 -16.45
C VAL A 402 24.40 -26.38 -16.95
N GLY A 403 23.61 -27.07 -17.76
CA GLY A 403 22.30 -26.62 -18.22
C GLY A 403 21.35 -26.28 -17.07
N ASN A 404 21.23 -27.16 -16.10
CA ASN A 404 20.37 -26.93 -14.93
C ASN A 404 20.93 -25.83 -14.01
N ALA A 405 22.25 -25.78 -13.82
CA ALA A 405 22.89 -24.74 -13.03
C ALA A 405 22.65 -23.35 -13.63
N TYR A 406 22.78 -23.20 -14.95
CA TYR A 406 22.43 -21.97 -15.67
C TYR A 406 20.95 -21.61 -15.51
N MET A 407 20.04 -22.56 -15.73
CA MET A 407 18.59 -22.28 -15.60
C MET A 407 18.16 -21.90 -14.18
N ASN A 408 18.96 -22.21 -13.16
CA ASN A 408 18.72 -21.81 -11.78
C ASN A 408 19.33 -20.45 -11.43
N THR A 409 20.24 -19.91 -12.24
CA THR A 409 21.07 -18.73 -11.90
C THR A 409 20.98 -17.59 -12.92
N TYR A 410 20.34 -17.82 -14.08
CA TYR A 410 20.33 -16.88 -15.21
C TYR A 410 19.81 -15.48 -14.88
N ASN A 411 18.92 -15.37 -13.88
CA ASN A 411 18.31 -14.12 -13.46
C ASN A 411 18.79 -13.63 -12.09
N ASP A 412 19.71 -14.33 -11.40
CA ASP A 412 20.17 -13.96 -10.05
C ASP A 412 20.67 -12.51 -9.99
N LYS A 413 21.41 -12.09 -11.02
CA LYS A 413 21.92 -10.72 -11.14
C LYS A 413 20.81 -9.68 -11.34
N ASP A 414 19.77 -10.04 -12.10
CA ASP A 414 18.62 -9.15 -12.35
C ASP A 414 17.75 -9.04 -11.08
N ASP A 415 17.61 -10.13 -10.33
CA ASP A 415 16.91 -10.20 -9.05
C ASP A 415 17.66 -9.39 -7.96
N GLU A 416 19.00 -9.50 -7.90
CA GLU A 416 19.83 -8.69 -6.98
C GLU A 416 19.73 -7.20 -7.31
N ALA A 417 19.72 -6.85 -8.60
CA ALA A 417 19.55 -5.47 -9.06
C ALA A 417 18.17 -4.92 -8.66
N ASP A 418 17.10 -5.72 -8.77
CA ASP A 418 15.76 -5.34 -8.32
C ASP A 418 15.69 -5.16 -6.81
N ALA A 419 16.23 -6.10 -6.04
CA ALA A 419 16.27 -5.99 -4.58
C ALA A 419 17.00 -4.71 -4.15
N THR A 420 18.09 -4.37 -4.83
CA THR A 420 18.83 -3.11 -4.62
C THR A 420 18.00 -1.89 -4.99
N ALA A 421 17.29 -1.92 -6.13
CA ALA A 421 16.42 -0.83 -6.57
C ALA A 421 15.27 -0.59 -5.59
N VAL A 422 14.60 -1.66 -5.12
CA VAL A 422 13.55 -1.61 -4.10
C VAL A 422 14.07 -1.02 -2.80
N LYS A 423 15.24 -1.49 -2.31
CA LYS A 423 15.84 -0.96 -1.07
C LYS A 423 16.15 0.53 -1.18
N ARG A 424 16.69 0.96 -2.33
CA ARG A 424 16.98 2.37 -2.60
C ARG A 424 15.71 3.20 -2.66
N PHE A 425 14.67 2.72 -3.36
CA PHE A 425 13.37 3.37 -3.44
C PHE A 425 12.75 3.57 -2.05
N LYS A 426 12.62 2.50 -1.25
CA LYS A 426 12.10 2.56 0.14
C LYS A 426 12.85 3.60 0.98
N SER A 427 14.18 3.63 0.87
CA SER A 427 15.01 4.56 1.64
C SER A 427 14.83 6.01 1.21
N GLN A 428 14.70 6.28 -0.09
CA GLN A 428 14.69 7.65 -0.61
C GLN A 428 13.30 8.28 -0.64
N ILE A 429 12.24 7.47 -0.87
CA ILE A 429 10.87 7.99 -0.94
C ILE A 429 10.42 8.63 0.39
N SER A 430 10.94 8.15 1.52
CA SER A 430 10.66 8.73 2.85
C SER A 430 11.15 10.18 3.00
N ALA A 431 12.14 10.60 2.21
CA ALA A 431 12.69 11.95 2.21
C ALA A 431 11.96 12.90 1.24
N VAL A 432 11.09 12.39 0.37
CA VAL A 432 10.35 13.19 -0.62
C VAL A 432 9.24 13.98 0.07
N LYS A 433 9.26 15.32 -0.08
CA LYS A 433 8.25 16.23 0.50
C LYS A 433 7.48 17.01 -0.55
N THR A 434 8.02 17.08 -1.76
CA THR A 434 7.38 17.77 -2.88
C THR A 434 7.48 16.98 -4.17
N VAL A 435 6.60 17.31 -5.12
CA VAL A 435 6.68 16.83 -6.52
C VAL A 435 8.02 17.22 -7.16
N ALA A 436 8.65 18.31 -6.71
CA ALA A 436 9.98 18.68 -7.19
C ALA A 436 11.05 17.72 -6.69
N ASP A 437 10.99 17.27 -5.43
CA ASP A 437 11.90 16.27 -4.87
C ASP A 437 11.72 14.92 -5.58
N PHE A 438 10.46 14.51 -5.79
CA PHE A 438 10.13 13.27 -6.50
C PHE A 438 10.75 13.22 -7.90
N VAL A 439 10.56 14.29 -8.69
CA VAL A 439 11.10 14.37 -10.07
C VAL A 439 12.61 14.65 -10.07
N GLY A 440 13.15 15.22 -9.00
CA GLY A 440 14.57 15.52 -8.85
C GLY A 440 15.41 14.29 -8.48
N GLU A 441 14.84 13.30 -7.81
CA GLU A 441 15.52 12.08 -7.39
C GLU A 441 15.36 10.97 -8.44
N SER A 442 16.36 10.81 -9.31
CA SER A 442 16.28 9.89 -10.47
C SER A 442 15.91 8.45 -10.10
N SER A 443 16.43 7.91 -8.98
CA SER A 443 16.08 6.54 -8.58
C SER A 443 14.64 6.39 -8.10
N VAL A 444 14.06 7.43 -7.49
CA VAL A 444 12.64 7.44 -7.11
C VAL A 444 11.77 7.58 -8.36
N TYR A 445 12.09 8.56 -9.20
CA TYR A 445 11.37 8.84 -10.44
C TYR A 445 11.35 7.65 -11.40
N ASP A 446 12.53 7.08 -11.72
CA ASP A 446 12.66 5.96 -12.66
C ASP A 446 11.98 4.69 -12.14
N PHE A 447 12.09 4.42 -10.84
CA PHE A 447 11.46 3.24 -10.23
C PHE A 447 9.94 3.34 -10.30
N ALA A 448 9.38 4.47 -9.87
CA ALA A 448 7.94 4.70 -9.91
C ALA A 448 7.40 4.61 -11.35
N LEU A 449 8.02 5.30 -12.31
CA LEU A 449 7.56 5.25 -13.70
C LEU A 449 7.57 3.83 -14.27
N LYS A 450 8.65 3.07 -14.03
CA LYS A 450 8.72 1.67 -14.45
C LYS A 450 7.62 0.83 -13.79
N ALA A 451 7.32 1.05 -12.52
CA ALA A 451 6.23 0.35 -11.82
C ALA A 451 4.88 0.53 -12.53
N PHE A 452 4.58 1.75 -12.97
CA PHE A 452 3.34 2.05 -13.70
C PHE A 452 3.45 1.83 -15.22
N GLY A 453 4.51 1.15 -15.69
CA GLY A 453 4.71 0.84 -17.12
C GLY A 453 4.94 2.08 -18.00
N LEU A 454 5.45 3.17 -17.42
CA LEU A 454 5.83 4.40 -18.09
C LEU A 454 7.35 4.42 -18.33
N ASP A 455 7.77 4.75 -19.56
CA ASP A 455 9.19 4.83 -19.90
C ASP A 455 9.76 6.19 -19.49
N PRO A 456 10.67 6.25 -18.50
CA PRO A 456 11.20 7.52 -17.99
C PRO A 456 11.99 8.32 -19.04
N LYS A 457 12.44 7.68 -20.12
CA LYS A 457 13.12 8.37 -21.23
C LYS A 457 12.15 9.02 -22.23
N LYS A 458 10.91 8.53 -22.29
CA LYS A 458 9.90 9.01 -23.25
C LYS A 458 8.94 10.01 -22.64
N VAL A 459 8.72 9.95 -21.34
CA VAL A 459 7.78 10.84 -20.65
C VAL A 459 8.50 12.06 -20.09
N SER A 460 7.97 13.25 -20.38
CA SER A 460 8.59 14.50 -19.90
C SER A 460 8.38 14.70 -18.40
N ALA A 461 9.41 15.22 -17.72
CA ALA A 461 9.33 15.62 -16.31
C ALA A 461 8.18 16.60 -16.04
N LEU A 462 7.87 17.51 -16.98
CA LEU A 462 6.75 18.44 -16.86
C LEU A 462 5.40 17.72 -16.86
N THR A 463 5.23 16.71 -17.72
CA THR A 463 4.03 15.86 -17.76
C THR A 463 3.80 15.22 -16.40
N ILE A 464 4.83 14.58 -15.82
CA ILE A 464 4.73 13.93 -14.52
C ILE A 464 4.44 14.93 -13.40
N LYS A 465 5.07 16.11 -13.42
CA LYS A 465 4.75 17.18 -12.46
C LYS A 465 3.28 17.58 -12.50
N ASN A 466 2.69 17.70 -13.69
CA ASN A 466 1.28 18.07 -13.83
C ASN A 466 0.34 16.92 -13.45
N VAL A 467 0.73 15.68 -13.73
CA VAL A 467 -0.01 14.48 -13.28
C VAL A 467 -0.05 14.42 -11.76
N LEU A 468 1.10 14.54 -11.08
CA LEU A 468 1.17 14.45 -9.62
C LEU A 468 0.54 15.65 -8.90
N LYS A 469 0.31 16.77 -9.58
CA LYS A 469 -0.42 17.94 -9.04
C LYS A 469 -1.90 17.95 -9.42
N SER A 470 -2.37 16.93 -10.13
CA SER A 470 -3.76 16.87 -10.57
C SER A 470 -4.67 16.59 -9.39
N ASP A 471 -5.74 17.39 -9.26
CA ASP A 471 -6.81 17.08 -8.31
C ASP A 471 -7.58 15.84 -8.78
N LEU A 472 -7.50 14.75 -8.01
CA LEU A 472 -8.19 13.49 -8.29
C LEU A 472 -9.69 13.52 -7.98
N ASN A 473 -10.19 14.62 -7.44
CA ASN A 473 -11.61 14.86 -7.20
C ASN A 473 -12.26 15.68 -8.33
N ASP A 474 -11.47 16.30 -9.22
CA ASP A 474 -11.97 17.02 -10.40
C ASP A 474 -11.78 16.18 -11.68
N PRO A 475 -12.87 15.63 -12.27
CA PRO A 475 -12.79 14.89 -13.54
C PRO A 475 -12.21 15.68 -14.72
N LYS A 476 -12.12 17.01 -14.61
CA LYS A 476 -11.51 17.89 -15.64
C LYS A 476 -10.02 18.12 -15.42
N SER A 477 -9.46 17.60 -14.33
CA SER A 477 -8.05 17.73 -13.99
C SER A 477 -7.12 17.12 -15.06
N TYR A 478 -5.88 17.59 -15.10
CA TYR A 478 -4.92 17.30 -16.19
C TYR A 478 -4.74 15.80 -16.42
N VAL A 479 -4.63 15.01 -15.36
CA VAL A 479 -4.45 13.55 -15.43
C VAL A 479 -5.53 12.84 -16.25
N TYR A 480 -6.79 13.26 -16.13
CA TYR A 480 -7.91 12.65 -16.87
C TYR A 480 -7.95 13.06 -18.34
N GLN A 481 -7.33 14.20 -18.69
CA GLN A 481 -7.24 14.67 -20.07
C GLN A 481 -6.28 13.83 -20.92
N LEU A 482 -5.32 13.15 -20.29
CA LEU A 482 -4.35 12.28 -20.97
C LEU A 482 -4.99 10.99 -21.51
N LYS A 483 -6.15 10.58 -20.97
CA LYS A 483 -6.87 9.35 -21.36
C LYS A 483 -6.02 8.08 -21.28
N ASP A 484 -5.06 8.06 -20.37
CA ASP A 484 -4.17 6.94 -20.12
C ASP A 484 -4.16 6.65 -18.62
N GLU A 485 -4.77 5.51 -18.27
CA GLU A 485 -5.04 5.08 -16.90
C GLU A 485 -3.76 4.95 -16.06
N ARG A 486 -2.61 4.67 -16.70
CA ARG A 486 -1.32 4.57 -16.00
C ARG A 486 -0.93 5.86 -15.29
N TYR A 487 -1.30 7.02 -15.84
CA TYR A 487 -1.05 8.31 -15.18
C TYR A 487 -2.01 8.55 -14.01
N VAL A 488 -3.24 8.05 -14.10
CA VAL A 488 -4.22 8.12 -13.01
C VAL A 488 -3.73 7.27 -11.84
N GLU A 489 -3.32 6.03 -12.11
CA GLU A 489 -2.77 5.12 -11.10
C GLU A 489 -1.47 5.65 -10.49
N LEU A 490 -0.58 6.23 -11.32
CA LEU A 490 0.60 6.94 -10.81
C LEU A 490 0.19 8.09 -9.86
N ALA A 491 -0.78 8.93 -10.23
CA ALA A 491 -1.21 10.04 -9.39
C ALA A 491 -1.86 9.57 -8.08
N LYS A 492 -2.65 8.48 -8.11
CA LYS A 492 -3.25 7.88 -6.91
C LYS A 492 -2.22 7.31 -5.93
N ALA A 493 -1.10 6.80 -6.45
CA ALA A 493 -0.08 6.14 -5.65
C ALA A 493 0.76 7.11 -4.81
N PHE A 494 0.66 8.43 -5.03
CA PHE A 494 1.41 9.45 -4.30
C PHE A 494 0.51 10.55 -3.73
N ASN A 495 0.77 10.94 -2.48
CA ASN A 495 -0.09 11.88 -1.74
C ASN A 495 0.42 13.33 -1.87
N PHE A 496 0.31 13.90 -3.07
CA PHE A 496 0.63 15.31 -3.33
C PHE A 496 -0.62 16.15 -3.55
N ASP A 497 -0.60 17.39 -3.06
CA ASP A 497 -1.65 18.38 -3.32
C ASP A 497 -1.46 19.11 -4.65
N ALA A 498 -2.39 20.00 -4.99
CA ALA A 498 -2.32 20.82 -6.20
C ALA A 498 -1.10 21.78 -6.24
N LYS A 499 -0.51 22.12 -5.09
CA LYS A 499 0.73 22.92 -5.01
C LYS A 499 1.96 22.05 -5.29
N GLY A 500 1.83 20.74 -5.10
CA GLY A 500 2.88 19.74 -5.23
C GLY A 500 3.62 19.51 -3.92
N THR A 501 2.99 19.77 -2.78
CA THR A 501 3.46 19.43 -1.43
C THR A 501 2.76 18.17 -0.94
N ILE A 502 3.42 17.38 -0.10
CA ILE A 502 2.77 16.23 0.55
C ILE A 502 1.53 16.67 1.34
N THR A 503 0.51 15.82 1.33
CA THR A 503 -0.80 16.01 1.97
C THR A 503 -1.26 14.66 2.52
N ALA A 504 -2.35 14.62 3.27
CA ALA A 504 -2.88 13.38 3.80
C ALA A 504 -3.24 12.42 2.66
N PRO A 505 -3.05 11.12 2.90
CA PRO A 505 -3.39 10.10 1.94
C PRO A 505 -4.89 10.04 1.68
N LYS A 506 -5.25 9.72 0.43
CA LYS A 506 -6.65 9.51 0.01
C LYS A 506 -7.14 8.15 0.49
N LEU A 507 -7.53 8.07 1.76
CA LEU A 507 -7.97 6.83 2.41
C LEU A 507 -9.46 6.89 2.80
N ALA A 508 -10.13 5.73 2.76
CA ALA A 508 -11.53 5.60 3.19
C ALA A 508 -11.74 6.02 4.65
N GLN A 509 -10.78 5.73 5.51
CA GLN A 509 -10.63 6.32 6.84
C GLN A 509 -9.21 6.87 6.97
N SER A 510 -9.03 7.99 7.68
CA SER A 510 -7.68 8.45 7.99
C SER A 510 -6.94 7.45 8.88
N GLU A 511 -5.60 7.50 8.91
CA GLU A 511 -4.79 6.61 9.76
C GLU A 511 -5.18 6.72 11.24
N ALA A 512 -5.47 7.94 11.71
CA ALA A 512 -5.97 8.18 13.07
C ALA A 512 -7.33 7.49 13.31
N GLU A 513 -8.27 7.60 12.37
CA GLU A 513 -9.61 6.99 12.49
C GLU A 513 -9.54 5.45 12.43
N ILE A 514 -8.63 4.90 11.63
CA ILE A 514 -8.33 3.46 11.61
C ILE A 514 -7.89 2.98 13.00
N ILE A 515 -7.01 3.73 13.67
CA ILE A 515 -6.50 3.40 15.00
C ILE A 515 -7.59 3.53 16.07
N VAL A 516 -8.39 4.61 16.01
CA VAL A 516 -9.52 4.80 16.94
C VAL A 516 -10.51 3.64 16.82
N THR A 517 -10.92 3.30 15.60
CA THR A 517 -11.84 2.17 15.35
C THR A 517 -11.23 0.85 15.81
N SER A 518 -9.95 0.62 15.48
CA SER A 518 -9.22 -0.59 15.88
C SER A 518 -9.19 -0.78 17.39
N ARG A 519 -9.01 0.29 18.15
CA ARG A 519 -8.98 0.23 19.61
C ARG A 519 -10.36 0.02 20.20
N ALA A 520 -11.37 0.71 19.68
CA ALA A 520 -12.74 0.51 20.13
C ALA A 520 -13.13 -0.98 19.98
N TYR A 521 -12.77 -1.60 18.85
CA TYR A 521 -12.93 -3.03 18.64
C TYR A 521 -12.15 -3.87 19.68
N VAL A 522 -10.85 -3.60 19.89
CA VAL A 522 -10.06 -4.36 20.87
C VAL A 522 -10.63 -4.24 22.27
N VAL A 523 -11.05 -3.04 22.69
CA VAL A 523 -11.71 -2.82 23.98
C VAL A 523 -12.98 -3.66 24.04
N GLU A 524 -13.84 -3.57 23.04
CA GLU A 524 -15.12 -4.29 23.04
C GLU A 524 -14.93 -5.81 23.14
N LYS A 525 -13.98 -6.39 22.40
CA LYS A 525 -13.72 -7.84 22.45
C LYS A 525 -12.95 -8.30 23.69
N SER A 526 -12.24 -7.41 24.39
CA SER A 526 -11.39 -7.77 25.53
C SER A 526 -11.91 -7.33 26.90
N ARG A 527 -12.91 -6.43 26.96
CA ARG A 527 -13.42 -5.81 28.20
C ARG A 527 -13.71 -6.82 29.31
N PHE A 528 -14.29 -7.97 28.94
CA PHE A 528 -14.57 -9.10 29.84
C PHE A 528 -13.94 -10.42 29.36
N GLY A 529 -13.02 -10.34 28.41
CA GLY A 529 -12.39 -11.47 27.77
C GLY A 529 -11.14 -11.96 28.50
N THR A 530 -10.58 -13.06 28.00
CA THR A 530 -9.26 -13.55 28.40
C THR A 530 -8.15 -12.78 27.67
N GLU A 531 -6.89 -12.95 28.10
CA GLU A 531 -5.74 -12.39 27.38
C GLU A 531 -5.64 -12.96 25.94
N ASP A 532 -6.14 -14.17 25.70
CA ASP A 532 -6.24 -14.77 24.36
C ASP A 532 -7.27 -14.03 23.49
N ASP A 533 -8.42 -13.65 24.05
CA ASP A 533 -9.43 -12.87 23.33
C ASP A 533 -8.89 -11.49 22.95
N LYS A 534 -8.16 -10.85 23.86
CA LYS A 534 -7.44 -9.60 23.59
C LYS A 534 -6.40 -9.74 22.48
N THR A 535 -5.62 -10.83 22.50
CA THR A 535 -4.62 -11.11 21.46
C THR A 535 -5.28 -11.29 20.10
N LYS A 536 -6.36 -12.08 20.02
CA LYS A 536 -7.14 -12.26 18.79
C LYS A 536 -7.72 -10.94 18.28
N ALA A 537 -8.23 -10.10 19.17
CA ALA A 537 -8.76 -8.79 18.80
C ALA A 537 -7.67 -7.85 18.26
N GLN A 538 -6.46 -7.91 18.84
CA GLN A 538 -5.30 -7.15 18.33
C GLN A 538 -4.87 -7.61 16.95
N ASP A 539 -4.88 -8.92 16.68
CA ASP A 539 -4.58 -9.45 15.35
C ASP A 539 -5.66 -9.07 14.32
N GLU A 540 -6.93 -9.05 14.73
CA GLU A 540 -8.02 -8.56 13.89
C GLU A 540 -7.89 -7.06 13.59
N ALA A 541 -7.48 -6.26 14.58
CA ALA A 541 -7.19 -4.83 14.40
C ALA A 541 -6.04 -4.58 13.41
N LYS A 542 -5.01 -5.43 13.40
CA LYS A 542 -3.95 -5.37 12.37
C LYS A 542 -4.51 -5.66 10.97
N TYR A 543 -5.37 -6.68 10.84
CA TYR A 543 -6.06 -6.97 9.58
C TYR A 543 -6.86 -5.76 9.10
N TYR A 544 -7.69 -5.19 9.98
CA TYR A 544 -8.49 -4.00 9.68
C TYR A 544 -7.62 -2.83 9.21
N SER A 545 -6.54 -2.54 9.94
CA SER A 545 -5.66 -1.41 9.64
C SER A 545 -5.00 -1.48 8.27
N VAL A 546 -4.66 -2.69 7.80
CA VAL A 546 -4.06 -2.91 6.48
C VAL A 546 -5.10 -2.89 5.37
N GLN A 547 -6.24 -3.58 5.56
CA GLN A 547 -7.24 -3.68 4.50
C GLN A 547 -8.01 -2.37 4.31
N MET A 548 -8.25 -1.60 5.38
CA MET A 548 -8.99 -0.34 5.28
C MET A 548 -8.27 0.70 4.39
N GLN A 549 -6.94 0.64 4.31
CA GLN A 549 -6.15 1.49 3.42
C GLN A 549 -6.37 1.20 1.93
N LYS A 550 -6.96 0.04 1.59
CA LYS A 550 -7.20 -0.40 0.20
C LYS A 550 -8.62 -0.12 -0.29
N ILE A 551 -9.52 0.30 0.59
CA ILE A 551 -10.92 0.55 0.24
C ILE A 551 -11.01 1.86 -0.53
N GLU A 552 -11.50 1.81 -1.77
CA GLU A 552 -11.74 2.99 -2.61
C GLU A 552 -13.23 3.36 -2.71
N SER A 553 -14.13 2.51 -2.22
CA SER A 553 -15.57 2.77 -2.27
C SER A 553 -16.40 2.11 -1.19
N VAL A 554 -17.60 2.66 -0.96
CA VAL A 554 -18.64 2.08 -0.08
C VAL A 554 -19.00 0.67 -0.55
N ASP A 555 -19.10 0.44 -1.86
CA ASP A 555 -19.45 -0.89 -2.39
C ASP A 555 -18.35 -1.92 -2.09
N GLU A 556 -17.06 -1.54 -2.15
CA GLU A 556 -15.94 -2.41 -1.73
C GLU A 556 -15.97 -2.68 -0.23
N LEU A 557 -16.18 -1.64 0.59
CA LEU A 557 -16.33 -1.81 2.05
C LEU A 557 -17.44 -2.81 2.38
N LEU A 558 -18.61 -2.61 1.78
CA LEU A 558 -19.81 -3.41 2.05
C LEU A 558 -19.71 -4.84 1.48
N ALA A 559 -18.82 -5.07 0.51
CA ALA A 559 -18.53 -6.41 0.00
C ALA A 559 -17.67 -7.25 0.97
N ASP A 560 -16.79 -6.61 1.75
CA ASP A 560 -16.02 -7.28 2.79
C ASP A 560 -16.78 -7.30 4.13
N LYS A 561 -17.52 -8.40 4.35
CA LYS A 561 -18.26 -8.63 5.60
C LYS A 561 -17.37 -8.58 6.84
N ARG A 562 -16.09 -8.95 6.74
CA ARG A 562 -15.18 -8.95 7.88
C ARG A 562 -14.88 -7.52 8.32
N LEU A 563 -14.62 -6.61 7.37
CA LEU A 563 -14.48 -5.19 7.67
C LEU A 563 -15.77 -4.56 8.17
N VAL A 564 -16.91 -4.86 7.55
CA VAL A 564 -18.21 -4.34 8.00
C VAL A 564 -18.48 -4.75 9.44
N ASN A 565 -18.34 -6.04 9.77
CA ASN A 565 -18.56 -6.52 11.14
C ASN A 565 -17.62 -5.85 12.13
N PHE A 566 -16.34 -5.67 11.75
CA PHE A 566 -15.38 -4.97 12.59
C PHE A 566 -15.83 -3.55 12.94
N VAL A 567 -16.26 -2.76 11.95
CA VAL A 567 -16.73 -1.39 12.16
C VAL A 567 -17.98 -1.34 13.02
N LEU A 568 -18.93 -2.26 12.80
CA LEU A 568 -20.16 -2.32 13.58
C LEU A 568 -19.88 -2.69 15.04
N GLU A 569 -19.11 -3.76 15.28
CA GLU A 569 -18.73 -4.18 16.62
C GLU A 569 -17.90 -3.11 17.35
N ALA A 570 -17.01 -2.40 16.64
CA ALA A 570 -16.26 -1.28 17.21
C ALA A 570 -17.15 -0.10 17.67
N ASN A 571 -18.39 -0.03 17.19
CA ASN A 571 -19.36 1.00 17.55
C ASN A 571 -20.55 0.42 18.35
N ASP A 572 -20.39 -0.76 18.96
CA ASP A 572 -21.40 -1.43 19.78
C ASP A 572 -22.71 -1.77 19.02
N ILE A 573 -22.59 -2.11 17.74
CA ILE A 573 -23.71 -2.52 16.89
C ILE A 573 -23.59 -4.01 16.57
N ASP A 574 -24.61 -4.80 16.93
CA ASP A 574 -24.68 -6.21 16.55
C ASP A 574 -24.75 -6.32 15.01
N PRO A 575 -23.77 -6.95 14.34
CA PRO A 575 -23.78 -7.11 12.88
C PRO A 575 -25.02 -7.82 12.31
N LYS A 576 -25.77 -8.57 13.13
CA LYS A 576 -27.01 -9.24 12.72
C LYS A 576 -28.24 -8.32 12.72
N SER A 577 -28.14 -7.16 13.39
CA SER A 577 -29.24 -6.20 13.49
C SER A 577 -29.43 -5.36 12.22
N VAL A 578 -28.43 -5.37 11.32
CA VAL A 578 -28.41 -4.58 10.10
C VAL A 578 -28.09 -5.44 8.87
N ASP A 579 -28.54 -4.99 7.70
CA ASP A 579 -28.20 -5.60 6.43
C ASP A 579 -27.46 -4.62 5.50
N THR A 580 -26.90 -5.16 4.41
CA THR A 580 -26.14 -4.36 3.44
C THR A 580 -26.98 -3.26 2.79
N THR A 581 -28.29 -3.46 2.61
CA THR A 581 -29.18 -2.45 2.01
C THR A 581 -29.39 -1.27 2.95
N PHE A 582 -29.54 -1.57 4.24
CA PHE A 582 -29.60 -0.57 5.29
C PHE A 582 -28.31 0.25 5.35
N LEU A 583 -27.15 -0.42 5.44
CA LEU A 583 -25.85 0.24 5.50
C LEU A 583 -25.55 1.09 4.26
N LYS A 584 -25.96 0.64 3.07
CA LYS A 584 -25.83 1.44 1.85
C LYS A 584 -26.62 2.76 1.92
N LYS A 585 -27.81 2.76 2.53
CA LYS A 585 -28.58 3.99 2.77
C LYS A 585 -27.94 4.88 3.84
N ILE A 586 -27.34 4.28 4.87
CA ILE A 586 -26.60 5.00 5.91
C ILE A 586 -25.42 5.75 5.28
N PHE A 587 -24.55 5.07 4.53
CA PHE A 587 -23.40 5.71 3.87
C PHE A 587 -23.76 6.70 2.76
N ALA A 588 -24.90 6.54 2.09
CA ALA A 588 -25.38 7.49 1.09
C ALA A 588 -26.06 8.75 1.68
N SER A 589 -26.21 8.82 3.01
CA SER A 589 -26.91 9.94 3.66
C SER A 589 -26.03 11.15 3.83
N ASP A 590 -26.61 12.34 3.62
CA ASP A 590 -26.01 13.61 4.00
C ASP A 590 -26.14 13.82 5.52
N LEU A 591 -25.02 13.97 6.21
CA LEU A 591 -24.99 14.16 7.67
C LEU A 591 -25.50 15.55 8.10
N ASP A 592 -25.52 16.53 7.19
CA ASP A 592 -26.01 17.88 7.47
C ASP A 592 -27.49 18.09 7.16
N ASP A 593 -28.12 17.23 6.35
CA ASP A 593 -29.58 17.23 6.15
C ASP A 593 -30.29 16.51 7.31
N PRO A 594 -31.05 17.21 8.18
CA PRO A 594 -31.75 16.57 9.30
C PRO A 594 -32.75 15.48 8.86
N LYS A 595 -33.21 15.50 7.60
CA LYS A 595 -34.15 14.52 7.03
C LYS A 595 -33.48 13.32 6.38
N SER A 596 -32.15 13.30 6.30
CA SER A 596 -31.42 12.19 5.71
C SER A 596 -31.64 10.89 6.48
N PHE A 597 -31.47 9.75 5.80
CA PHE A 597 -31.80 8.45 6.39
C PHE A 597 -31.00 8.18 7.66
N VAL A 598 -29.70 8.51 7.70
CA VAL A 598 -28.86 8.37 8.91
C VAL A 598 -29.33 9.26 10.07
N ASN A 599 -29.80 10.48 9.79
CA ASN A 599 -30.27 11.41 10.83
C ASN A 599 -31.65 11.05 11.39
N GLN A 600 -32.39 10.17 10.70
CA GLN A 600 -33.68 9.62 11.12
C GLN A 600 -33.57 8.29 11.90
N GLN A 601 -32.35 7.79 12.14
CA GLN A 601 -32.16 6.60 12.97
C GLN A 601 -32.16 6.97 14.46
N ALA A 602 -32.73 6.09 15.28
CA ALA A 602 -32.75 6.27 16.74
C ALA A 602 -31.34 6.16 17.34
N ASP A 603 -30.54 5.23 16.83
CA ASP A 603 -29.16 5.06 17.23
C ASP A 603 -28.26 6.06 16.49
N ARG A 604 -27.56 6.91 17.26
CA ARG A 604 -26.65 7.93 16.74
C ARG A 604 -25.28 7.36 16.36
N ALA A 605 -24.96 6.11 16.73
CA ALA A 605 -23.73 5.44 16.33
C ALA A 605 -23.58 5.36 14.79
N TYR A 606 -24.69 5.25 14.05
CA TYR A 606 -24.63 5.28 12.58
C TYR A 606 -24.08 6.58 12.01
N ARG A 607 -24.35 7.73 12.65
CA ARG A 607 -23.78 9.02 12.22
C ARG A 607 -22.28 9.06 12.48
N LYS A 608 -21.85 8.55 13.64
CA LYS A 608 -20.45 8.40 14.01
C LYS A 608 -19.71 7.53 13.00
N ILE A 609 -20.31 6.41 12.58
CA ILE A 609 -19.77 5.54 11.53
C ILE A 609 -19.62 6.33 10.22
N VAL A 610 -20.68 6.92 9.67
CA VAL A 610 -20.58 7.64 8.38
C VAL A 610 -19.56 8.78 8.45
N ALA A 611 -19.50 9.50 9.57
CA ALA A 611 -18.57 10.60 9.79
C ALA A 611 -17.10 10.16 9.93
N SER A 612 -16.84 8.89 10.24
CA SER A 612 -15.49 8.32 10.30
C SER A 612 -14.90 8.02 8.92
N PHE A 613 -15.72 8.05 7.86
CA PHE A 613 -15.31 7.75 6.50
C PHE A 613 -15.27 8.98 5.59
N ASN A 614 -14.30 8.98 4.68
CA ASN A 614 -14.09 10.00 3.65
C ASN A 614 -14.79 9.65 2.32
N PHE A 615 -16.00 9.11 2.38
CA PHE A 615 -16.79 8.85 1.17
C PHE A 615 -17.56 10.10 0.72
N ASN A 616 -17.59 10.33 -0.59
CA ASN A 616 -18.46 11.34 -1.21
C ASN A 616 -19.89 10.79 -1.44
N ALA A 617 -20.78 11.61 -2.01
CA ALA A 617 -22.17 11.25 -2.27
C ALA A 617 -22.32 10.07 -3.25
N GLU A 618 -21.34 9.85 -4.13
CA GLU A 618 -21.28 8.70 -5.05
C GLU A 618 -20.71 7.44 -4.39
N GLY A 619 -20.30 7.51 -3.11
CA GLY A 619 -19.72 6.41 -2.37
C GLY A 619 -18.27 6.10 -2.75
N LYS A 620 -17.54 7.06 -3.33
CA LYS A 620 -16.11 6.95 -3.62
C LYS A 620 -15.29 7.68 -2.57
N VAL A 621 -14.09 7.16 -2.28
CA VAL A 621 -13.17 7.87 -1.38
C VAL A 621 -12.80 9.21 -2.00
N GLN A 622 -12.92 10.25 -1.20
CA GLN A 622 -12.48 11.60 -1.49
C GLN A 622 -11.28 11.91 -0.60
N GLN A 623 -10.35 12.72 -1.11
CA GLN A 623 -9.24 13.19 -0.29
C GLN A 623 -9.79 14.10 0.83
N PRO A 624 -9.44 13.84 2.10
CA PRO A 624 -9.90 14.67 3.22
C PRO A 624 -9.35 16.10 3.14
N ASP A 625 -10.05 17.04 3.78
CA ASP A 625 -9.57 18.41 3.97
C ASP A 625 -8.72 18.48 5.26
N ASP A 626 -7.40 18.50 5.09
CA ASP A 626 -6.40 18.35 6.16
C ASP A 626 -6.28 19.57 7.08
N ALA A 627 -7.05 20.64 6.83
CA ALA A 627 -6.94 21.89 7.57
C ALA A 627 -7.68 21.89 8.92
N GLN A 628 -8.44 20.82 9.25
CA GLN A 628 -9.30 20.80 10.43
C GLN A 628 -8.66 20.05 11.61
N ILE A 629 -8.52 20.73 12.76
CA ILE A 629 -8.03 20.16 14.02
C ILE A 629 -8.95 19.10 14.65
N GLN A 630 -10.15 18.93 14.09
CA GLN A 630 -11.14 17.96 14.55
C GLN A 630 -11.58 17.11 13.37
N SER A 631 -11.61 15.79 13.57
CA SER A 631 -12.11 14.89 12.52
C SER A 631 -13.61 15.11 12.31
N ARG A 632 -14.10 14.80 11.11
CA ARG A 632 -15.54 14.86 10.81
C ARG A 632 -16.35 14.04 11.83
N ARG A 633 -15.86 12.84 12.19
CA ARG A 633 -16.43 12.03 13.30
C ARG A 633 -16.47 12.81 14.60
N GLY A 634 -15.33 13.40 15.00
CA GLY A 634 -15.22 14.19 16.22
C GLY A 634 -16.24 15.33 16.30
N ILE A 635 -16.47 16.05 15.19
CA ILE A 635 -17.46 17.13 15.13
C ILE A 635 -18.87 16.61 15.46
N TYR A 636 -19.34 15.57 14.77
CA TYR A 636 -20.68 15.03 15.00
C TYR A 636 -20.82 14.34 16.36
N GLU A 637 -19.78 13.65 16.83
CA GLU A 637 -19.74 13.06 18.18
C GLU A 637 -19.82 14.14 19.27
N THR A 638 -19.11 15.25 19.10
CA THR A 638 -19.17 16.39 20.03
C THR A 638 -20.57 17.00 20.06
N ILE A 639 -21.16 17.22 18.89
CA ILE A 639 -22.51 17.80 18.80
C ILE A 639 -23.55 16.87 19.44
N ASP A 640 -23.49 15.58 19.13
CA ASP A 640 -24.47 14.61 19.62
C ASP A 640 -24.35 14.38 21.12
N ASN A 641 -23.12 14.31 21.63
CA ASN A 641 -22.89 14.19 23.06
C ASN A 641 -23.32 15.46 23.81
N TYR A 642 -23.11 16.65 23.24
CA TYR A 642 -23.60 17.90 23.81
C TYR A 642 -25.12 17.92 23.91
N VAL A 643 -25.83 17.58 22.83
CA VAL A 643 -27.30 17.52 22.82
C VAL A 643 -27.82 16.48 23.81
N ARG A 644 -27.18 15.30 23.89
CA ARG A 644 -27.52 14.26 24.86
C ARG A 644 -27.33 14.74 26.30
N GLN A 645 -26.23 15.45 26.57
CA GLN A 645 -25.96 16.05 27.88
C GLN A 645 -27.01 17.11 28.26
N GLN A 646 -27.41 17.97 27.31
CA GLN A 646 -28.46 18.97 27.54
C GLN A 646 -29.82 18.32 27.82
N LEU A 647 -30.18 17.25 27.08
CA LEU A 647 -31.41 16.50 27.33
C LEU A 647 -31.42 15.90 28.75
N GLU A 648 -30.30 15.36 29.20
CA GLU A 648 -30.14 14.80 30.55
C GLU A 648 -30.27 15.89 31.64
N GLU A 649 -29.71 17.07 31.42
CA GLU A 649 -29.82 18.22 32.33
C GLU A 649 -31.25 18.79 32.37
N GLU A 650 -31.88 18.99 31.21
CA GLU A 650 -33.28 19.42 31.08
C GLU A 650 -34.21 18.45 31.82
N ALA A 651 -34.05 17.14 31.62
CA ALA A 651 -34.82 16.12 32.32
C ALA A 651 -34.53 16.10 33.83
N GLY A 652 -33.28 16.37 34.23
CA GLY A 652 -32.85 16.44 35.63
C GLY A 652 -33.40 17.63 36.39
N ASN A 653 -33.61 18.77 35.72
CA ASN A 653 -34.25 19.95 36.30
C ASN A 653 -35.69 19.67 36.72
N ASP A 654 -36.38 18.79 36.00
CA ASP A 654 -37.72 18.33 36.33
C ASP A 654 -37.70 17.19 37.36
N ASN A 655 -36.81 16.20 37.19
CA ASN A 655 -36.63 15.07 38.09
C ASN A 655 -35.20 14.51 38.03
N ALA A 656 -34.44 14.67 39.12
CA ALA A 656 -33.05 14.21 39.23
C ALA A 656 -32.89 12.70 38.99
N GLY A 657 -33.88 11.87 39.36
CA GLY A 657 -33.90 10.44 39.09
C GLY A 657 -33.94 10.14 37.59
N VAL A 658 -34.61 10.96 36.79
CA VAL A 658 -34.67 10.77 35.33
C VAL A 658 -33.30 11.02 34.70
N ARG A 659 -32.59 12.05 35.16
CA ARG A 659 -31.20 12.32 34.73
C ARG A 659 -30.29 11.14 35.05
N LEU A 660 -30.35 10.61 36.28
CA LEU A 660 -29.57 9.44 36.68
C LEU A 660 -29.89 8.21 35.82
N ALA A 661 -31.17 7.97 35.52
CA ALA A 661 -31.61 6.88 34.66
C ALA A 661 -31.05 7.01 33.21
N LEU A 662 -31.19 8.20 32.60
CA LEU A 662 -30.68 8.47 31.25
C LEU A 662 -29.15 8.43 31.18
N TYR A 663 -28.47 8.90 32.24
CA TYR A 663 -27.02 8.84 32.36
C TYR A 663 -26.53 7.40 32.48
N PHE A 664 -27.18 6.59 33.33
CA PHE A 664 -26.87 5.17 33.48
C PHE A 664 -27.12 4.41 32.17
N GLU A 665 -28.24 4.67 31.47
CA GLU A 665 -28.52 4.11 30.14
C GLU A 665 -27.37 4.38 29.17
N ARG A 666 -26.87 5.61 29.14
CA ARG A 666 -25.78 6.03 28.24
C ARG A 666 -24.43 5.40 28.60
N LYS A 667 -24.15 5.22 29.90
CA LYS A 667 -22.83 4.83 30.40
C LYS A 667 -22.69 3.35 30.73
N ALA A 668 -23.80 2.60 30.86
CA ALA A 668 -23.78 1.19 31.25
C ALA A 668 -22.83 0.35 30.39
N GLY A 669 -22.86 0.53 29.07
CA GLY A 669 -22.01 -0.21 28.14
C GLY A 669 -20.51 0.05 28.32
N THR A 670 -20.09 1.22 28.81
CA THR A 670 -18.65 1.53 28.94
C THR A 670 -18.01 0.97 30.21
N ILE A 671 -18.83 0.53 31.18
CA ILE A 671 -18.37 -0.01 32.47
C ILE A 671 -17.68 -1.35 32.24
N SER A 672 -16.39 -1.41 32.57
CA SER A 672 -15.52 -2.58 32.44
C SER A 672 -15.07 -3.14 33.79
N SER A 673 -15.04 -2.29 34.80
CA SER A 673 -14.55 -2.61 36.13
C SER A 673 -15.49 -2.06 37.20
N ALA A 674 -15.44 -2.65 38.40
CA ALA A 674 -16.16 -2.13 39.55
C ALA A 674 -15.72 -0.69 39.89
N TYR A 675 -14.46 -0.35 39.62
CA TYR A 675 -13.94 1.00 39.87
C TYR A 675 -14.56 2.03 38.93
N ASP A 676 -15.02 1.65 37.75
CA ASP A 676 -15.68 2.58 36.82
C ASP A 676 -17.02 3.06 37.39
N VAL A 677 -17.73 2.18 38.09
CA VAL A 677 -18.96 2.53 38.84
C VAL A 677 -18.64 3.45 40.01
N LEU A 678 -17.53 3.19 40.72
CA LEU A 678 -17.14 3.95 41.92
C LEU A 678 -16.50 5.30 41.60
N ALA A 679 -15.91 5.45 40.41
CA ALA A 679 -15.25 6.68 39.97
C ALA A 679 -16.24 7.74 39.47
N ASP A 680 -17.50 7.39 39.29
CA ASP A 680 -18.56 8.27 38.80
C ASP A 680 -19.72 8.34 39.81
N ASP A 681 -19.91 9.51 40.41
CA ASP A 681 -20.91 9.73 41.46
C ASP A 681 -22.34 9.37 41.01
N ALA A 682 -22.68 9.61 39.74
CA ALA A 682 -24.01 9.30 39.21
C ALA A 682 -24.20 7.79 39.03
N LEU A 683 -23.17 7.07 38.56
CA LEU A 683 -23.21 5.60 38.47
C LEU A 683 -23.26 4.95 39.85
N PHE A 684 -22.48 5.47 40.81
CA PHE A 684 -22.47 4.98 42.17
C PHE A 684 -23.81 5.22 42.88
N GLU A 685 -24.42 6.39 42.66
CA GLU A 685 -25.75 6.69 43.20
C GLU A 685 -26.81 5.72 42.65
N VAL A 686 -26.82 5.49 41.34
CA VAL A 686 -27.73 4.51 40.71
C VAL A 686 -27.51 3.11 41.30
N PHE A 687 -26.25 2.71 41.50
CA PHE A 687 -25.91 1.43 42.12
C PHE A 687 -26.44 1.33 43.57
N LYS A 688 -26.21 2.34 44.41
CA LYS A 688 -26.73 2.36 45.79
C LYS A 688 -28.25 2.23 45.83
N THR A 689 -28.96 3.00 45.00
CA THR A 689 -30.43 2.95 44.93
C THR A 689 -30.93 1.59 44.43
N LEU A 690 -30.33 1.03 43.37
CA LEU A 690 -30.71 -0.27 42.78
C LEU A 690 -30.68 -1.44 43.76
N PHE A 691 -29.73 -1.38 44.69
CA PHE A 691 -29.46 -2.43 45.67
C PHE A 691 -29.84 -2.03 47.11
N GLN A 692 -30.50 -0.88 47.27
CA GLN A 692 -30.97 -0.33 48.56
C GLN A 692 -29.85 -0.28 49.61
N LEU A 693 -28.68 0.20 49.20
CA LEU A 693 -27.51 0.33 50.04
C LEU A 693 -27.52 1.68 50.76
N PRO A 694 -27.16 1.74 52.04
CA PRO A 694 -27.17 2.98 52.79
C PRO A 694 -25.93 3.83 52.48
N ASP A 695 -26.02 5.15 52.70
CA ASP A 695 -24.98 6.11 52.29
C ASP A 695 -23.62 5.88 52.97
N GLU A 696 -23.59 5.27 54.15
CA GLU A 696 -22.36 4.99 54.90
C GLU A 696 -21.41 4.05 54.15
N VAL A 697 -21.92 3.29 53.17
CA VAL A 697 -21.13 2.40 52.32
C VAL A 697 -20.08 3.17 51.51
N GLY A 698 -20.33 4.43 51.16
CA GLY A 698 -19.35 5.29 50.48
C GLY A 698 -18.12 5.64 51.33
N SER A 699 -18.18 5.40 52.66
CA SER A 699 -17.05 5.62 53.58
C SER A 699 -16.14 4.40 53.74
N ALA A 700 -16.49 3.26 53.14
CA ALA A 700 -15.67 2.04 53.20
C ALA A 700 -14.40 2.18 52.33
N ASP A 701 -13.42 1.28 52.54
CA ASP A 701 -12.25 1.21 51.67
C ASP A 701 -12.65 0.89 50.22
N ILE A 702 -11.96 1.49 49.25
CA ILE A 702 -12.31 1.40 47.83
C ILE A 702 -12.30 -0.04 47.30
N ASP A 703 -11.39 -0.89 47.81
CA ASP A 703 -11.32 -2.30 47.41
C ASP A 703 -12.55 -3.06 47.93
N ALA A 704 -12.98 -2.74 49.16
CA ALA A 704 -14.18 -3.33 49.75
C ALA A 704 -15.47 -2.87 49.03
N GLN A 705 -15.52 -1.61 48.58
CA GLN A 705 -16.59 -1.11 47.73
C GLN A 705 -16.59 -1.83 46.37
N ALA A 706 -15.42 -2.03 45.76
CA ALA A 706 -15.31 -2.73 44.47
C ALA A 706 -15.76 -4.20 44.58
N ASP A 707 -15.38 -4.89 45.65
CA ASP A 707 -15.84 -6.26 45.94
C ASP A 707 -17.33 -6.33 46.24
N MET A 708 -17.91 -5.27 46.80
CA MET A 708 -19.36 -5.15 46.94
C MET A 708 -20.05 -5.01 45.58
N VAL A 709 -19.57 -4.11 44.71
CA VAL A 709 -20.11 -3.95 43.34
C VAL A 709 -20.12 -5.28 42.61
N LYS A 710 -19.00 -6.01 42.60
CA LYS A 710 -18.89 -7.34 41.96
C LYS A 710 -19.84 -8.39 42.52
N ARG A 711 -20.22 -8.30 43.81
CA ARG A 711 -21.15 -9.24 44.45
C ARG A 711 -22.61 -8.98 44.08
N TYR A 712 -22.99 -7.71 43.91
CA TYR A 712 -24.38 -7.32 43.62
C TYR A 712 -24.67 -7.19 42.13
N LEU A 713 -23.68 -6.78 41.35
CA LEU A 713 -23.82 -6.48 39.93
C LEU A 713 -22.81 -7.28 39.11
N LYS A 714 -23.35 -8.16 38.26
CA LYS A 714 -22.57 -8.81 37.22
C LYS A 714 -22.32 -7.80 36.11
N LEU A 715 -21.07 -7.33 35.95
CA LEU A 715 -20.75 -6.23 35.04
C LEU A 715 -21.03 -6.56 33.57
N GLU A 716 -20.92 -7.84 33.17
CA GLU A 716 -21.24 -8.28 31.81
C GLU A 716 -22.73 -8.10 31.47
N ASP A 717 -23.61 -8.04 32.47
CA ASP A 717 -25.03 -7.79 32.24
C ASP A 717 -25.32 -6.34 31.82
N LEU A 718 -24.37 -5.41 32.02
CA LEU A 718 -24.49 -4.02 31.59
C LEU A 718 -24.29 -3.82 30.08
N GLN A 719 -23.77 -4.85 29.39
CA GLN A 719 -23.61 -4.85 27.93
C GLN A 719 -24.88 -5.31 27.20
N ASP A 720 -25.90 -5.75 27.94
CA ASP A 720 -27.18 -6.19 27.40
C ASP A 720 -28.22 -5.06 27.60
N PRO A 721 -28.63 -4.36 26.54
CA PRO A 721 -29.57 -3.23 26.64
C PRO A 721 -30.90 -3.62 27.29
N GLU A 722 -31.36 -4.87 27.16
CA GLU A 722 -32.59 -5.33 27.80
C GLU A 722 -32.42 -5.48 29.32
N LYS A 723 -31.25 -5.93 29.77
CA LYS A 723 -30.95 -6.02 31.21
C LYS A 723 -30.76 -4.64 31.81
N VAL A 724 -30.06 -3.74 31.12
CA VAL A 724 -29.93 -2.33 31.53
C VAL A 724 -31.30 -1.68 31.65
N SER A 725 -32.18 -1.87 30.66
CA SER A 725 -33.55 -1.35 30.72
C SER A 725 -34.32 -1.87 31.95
N LYS A 726 -34.23 -3.17 32.27
CA LYS A 726 -34.84 -3.74 33.49
C LYS A 726 -34.25 -3.15 34.77
N MET A 727 -32.94 -2.91 34.81
CA MET A 727 -32.30 -2.22 35.93
C MET A 727 -32.83 -0.79 36.06
N ILE A 728 -32.92 -0.02 34.97
CA ILE A 728 -33.46 1.35 35.00
C ILE A 728 -34.92 1.38 35.49
N VAL A 729 -35.75 0.42 35.08
CA VAL A 729 -37.13 0.31 35.59
C VAL A 729 -37.12 0.13 37.11
N LYS A 730 -36.30 -0.80 37.61
CA LYS A 730 -36.18 -1.06 39.06
C LYS A 730 -35.63 0.16 39.81
N PHE A 731 -34.56 0.76 39.30
CA PHE A 731 -33.97 1.99 39.82
C PHE A 731 -35.03 3.09 39.94
N SER A 732 -35.78 3.35 38.87
CA SER A 732 -36.77 4.42 38.83
C SER A 732 -37.85 4.27 39.92
N VAL A 733 -38.30 3.03 40.17
CA VAL A 733 -39.29 2.74 41.22
C VAL A 733 -38.69 2.93 42.62
N LEU A 734 -37.48 2.44 42.84
CA LEU A 734 -36.80 2.58 44.14
C LEU A 734 -36.45 4.03 44.45
N TYR A 735 -35.95 4.76 43.46
CA TYR A 735 -35.64 6.18 43.57
C TYR A 735 -36.88 7.00 43.95
N ASP A 736 -38.02 6.73 43.31
CA ASP A 736 -39.29 7.39 43.65
C ASP A 736 -39.76 7.04 45.08
N LEU A 737 -39.49 5.84 45.58
CA LEU A 737 -39.82 5.45 46.96
C LEU A 737 -38.95 6.18 47.98
N ASP A 738 -37.65 6.29 47.71
CA ASP A 738 -36.69 6.90 48.63
C ASP A 738 -36.78 8.44 48.63
N ASN A 739 -37.20 9.05 47.51
CA ASN A 739 -37.24 10.50 47.32
C ASN A 739 -38.64 11.13 47.34
N GLN A 740 -39.71 10.36 47.57
CA GLN A 740 -41.05 10.95 47.73
C GLN A 740 -41.33 11.43 49.17
N ALA A 741 -41.52 12.74 49.29
CA ALA A 741 -42.31 13.36 50.35
C ALA A 741 -43.81 13.05 50.15
N THR A 742 -44.35 12.16 50.99
CA THR A 742 -45.74 12.03 51.51
C THR A 742 -47.02 12.41 50.72
N ASP A 743 -47.03 12.82 49.45
CA ASP A 743 -48.25 13.28 48.76
C ASP A 743 -48.39 12.70 47.34
N ASN A 744 -48.60 11.38 47.23
CA ASN A 744 -49.01 10.76 45.97
C ASN A 744 -50.37 10.04 46.10
N PRO A 745 -51.42 10.45 45.36
CA PRO A 745 -52.72 9.77 45.33
C PRO A 745 -52.64 8.29 44.97
N ALA A 746 -51.61 7.87 44.24
CA ALA A 746 -51.36 6.46 43.93
C ALA A 746 -51.06 5.63 45.19
N LEU A 747 -50.38 6.22 46.18
CA LEU A 747 -50.13 5.61 47.47
C LEU A 747 -51.41 5.55 48.31
N SER A 748 -52.33 6.52 48.17
CA SER A 748 -53.64 6.50 48.86
C SER A 748 -54.54 5.35 48.41
N VAL A 749 -54.45 4.98 47.13
CA VAL A 749 -55.18 3.82 46.56
C VAL A 749 -54.53 2.50 46.98
N LEU A 750 -53.21 2.48 47.18
CA LEU A 750 -52.47 1.29 47.61
C LEU A 750 -52.54 1.06 49.13
N THR A 751 -52.77 2.12 49.92
CA THR A 751 -52.72 2.09 51.40
C THR A 751 -54.07 2.32 52.09
N SER A 752 -55.16 2.61 51.36
CA SER A 752 -56.50 2.66 51.98
C SER A 752 -56.97 1.27 52.38
N SER A 753 -56.82 0.98 53.67
CA SER A 753 -57.33 -0.20 54.37
C SER A 753 -58.84 -0.40 54.14
N GLY A 754 -59.20 -1.28 53.19
CA GLY A 754 -60.60 -1.65 52.91
C GLY A 754 -60.76 -2.62 51.75
N SER A 755 -60.48 -3.91 51.98
CA SER A 755 -60.84 -5.11 51.19
C SER A 755 -61.16 -4.96 49.68
N ALA A 756 -60.21 -4.53 48.84
CA ALA A 756 -60.13 -4.88 47.40
C ALA A 756 -58.86 -4.27 46.76
N GLY A 757 -57.68 -4.84 47.03
CA GLY A 757 -56.44 -4.43 46.36
C GLY A 757 -56.18 -5.30 45.11
N ILE A 758 -55.84 -4.68 43.98
CA ILE A 758 -55.35 -5.35 42.76
C ILE A 758 -53.86 -5.66 42.97
N SER A 759 -53.45 -6.92 42.82
CA SER A 759 -52.06 -7.37 42.99
C SER A 759 -51.15 -6.90 41.86
N ALA A 760 -49.84 -6.83 42.11
CA ALA A 760 -48.83 -6.55 41.08
C ALA A 760 -48.95 -7.50 39.87
N ASP A 761 -49.28 -8.78 40.11
CA ASP A 761 -49.54 -9.78 39.07
C ASP A 761 -50.78 -9.47 38.22
N THR A 762 -51.80 -8.82 38.78
CA THR A 762 -53.01 -8.43 38.03
C THR A 762 -52.81 -7.14 37.23
N MET A 763 -51.93 -6.24 37.66
CA MET A 763 -51.50 -5.11 36.82
C MET A 763 -50.58 -5.57 35.68
N MET A 764 -49.71 -6.56 35.93
CA MET A 764 -48.82 -7.13 34.92
C MET A 764 -49.61 -7.93 33.85
N SER A 765 -50.69 -8.61 34.24
CA SER A 765 -51.60 -9.27 33.30
C SER A 765 -52.49 -8.29 32.52
N LEU A 766 -52.88 -7.14 33.10
CA LEU A 766 -53.62 -6.10 32.38
C LEU A 766 -52.75 -5.35 31.36
N ALA A 767 -51.46 -5.13 31.67
CA ALA A 767 -50.50 -4.52 30.75
C ALA A 767 -50.19 -5.41 29.52
N GLN A 768 -50.34 -6.73 29.67
CA GLN A 768 -50.21 -7.70 28.57
C GLN A 768 -51.48 -7.83 27.71
N LEU A 769 -52.62 -7.27 28.14
CA LEU A 769 -53.93 -7.50 27.51
C LEU A 769 -54.31 -6.46 26.44
N ARG A 770 -53.37 -5.68 25.91
CA ARG A 770 -53.64 -4.78 24.78
C ARG A 770 -52.57 -4.84 23.68
N THR A 771 -52.55 -5.97 22.98
CA THR A 771 -52.17 -6.07 21.56
C THR A 771 -53.12 -7.06 20.90
N GLY A 772 -54.23 -6.55 20.37
CA GLY A 772 -55.29 -7.33 19.76
C GLY A 772 -56.38 -6.40 19.23
N GLY A 773 -56.09 -5.75 18.11
CA GLY A 773 -56.92 -4.79 17.41
C GLY A 773 -56.11 -4.04 16.36
#